data_AF-A0A9X7QMA1-F1
#
_entry.id   AF-A0A9X7QMA1-F1
#
_cell.length_a   1.000
_cell.length_b   1.000
_cell.length_c   1.000
_cell.angle_alpha   90.00
_cell.angle_beta   90.00
_cell.angle_gamma   90.00
#
_symmetry.space_group_name_H-M   'P 1'
#
loop_
_entity.id
_entity.type
_entity.pdbx_description
1 polymer ?
#
loop_
_entity_poly.entity_id
_entity_poly.type
_entity_poly.pdbx_seq_one_letter_code
_entity_poly.pdbx_strand_id
1 'polypeptide(L)'
;MLIHSYINEKAFAKSLNLKERYKTLKSRRDLLLSEDLNLAQLNKWIDKMFRSNKADFDFKLKMNEMTKEDFASLIEKIPESKEHLYIDELNEHVNLRVLEIGIELCESKPLSSEEDLGFIEFVRPFALYAAEMIDSSLKYRLNKIRYEHEEIKEMLVRSLVEELLNNAVRSLVLEFNIAKLREELVGETPEERFLSFVREKARNKENLIAFYEEYATLTRRLILRTEYFIQNVQMLLFRLNENWLQLQKEFQLQDVSLSEIKVGLGDTHQEGKTVVQLVFSSGKEILYKPKSMEITKSYHAFLEWMNEVSGSIQLPSYKVLDFGEYGWEEKILYKPCSSKEEVERYYLRFGKLIGLMHMLKGADLHFENIIAHGEYPYIIDSETIFHQYPKLNFPDSAEVKLKYEQSDSVIGSGLLPQAMFQNIDGKGIDLSALNGKEQDLPFKVLALNQNSKDEMEFTMKEAKSQSAKNLPKLGVEEIYVEDYLTFIIDGFQEMCKFFIEYKEEILSERGPLIIFKENKIRIVARATQQYCNFLQESTHPDYMRDSILLEQLFERVWYYPYENKELVIHEIQDLLRADVPIFTTFTDSRDLYSSTGERMEDFFKESGYEQVYNRIYHFDDKELEKQRGWLKLAIQGNRDVDIKVGRKGEYRSELLENHQETILQEAINIGEALVENVVLSDDKTTASWLQANVIHDKWYVAPMKQNLYDGLGGVALFLLYLNKVTGNEKYLEVAHKALKSAMNPLSKAKGLLSTFLGKYSLLYPLAHFQSISPRKEYQDFLEEIKVELKERLKEEEEFDLLSGSAGVIQVALNLFEMTKDQDYLDLADMYSKHLVENVSILESGVAWKNKHTNSYLGGFSHGTSGIAWSLWRSGIMNRNQEYIDLAKKAFAYDRSLFEKEESAWKDTRESEKKCLHQWCHGSTGIGLSRVLVRSYEEDVEMDEEIRVAVDNVRKYGFKNNDTLCHGNMGDTELLLAVSQLYGNKELYEQALQIGIQVINNYRETGSYQCDAPDDIQSFGMFVGIAGVGMQLLRLLQPNEIPSVMTLENVKG
;
A
#
# COMPACT_ATOMS: atom_id res chain seq x y z
N MET A 1 -20.08 -51.47 -20.30
CA MET A 1 -21.26 -51.20 -21.15
C MET A 1 -20.98 -49.91 -21.90
N LEU A 2 -21.05 -49.93 -23.24
CA LEU A 2 -21.00 -48.71 -24.06
C LEU A 2 -22.36 -48.01 -23.90
N ILE A 3 -22.39 -46.99 -23.05
CA ILE A 3 -23.55 -46.10 -22.89
C ILE A 3 -23.42 -45.03 -24.00
N HIS A 4 -24.47 -44.82 -24.79
CA HIS A 4 -24.50 -43.69 -25.71
C HIS A 4 -24.56 -42.39 -24.90
N SER A 5 -23.56 -41.51 -25.06
CA SER A 5 -23.56 -40.18 -24.44
C SER A 5 -24.70 -39.35 -25.03
N TYR A 6 -25.53 -38.77 -24.16
CA TYR A 6 -26.59 -37.83 -24.50
C TYR A 6 -26.16 -36.36 -24.32
N ILE A 7 -24.88 -36.13 -24.00
CA ILE A 7 -24.26 -34.80 -23.92
C ILE A 7 -23.62 -34.46 -25.27
N ASN A 8 -23.82 -33.24 -25.76
CA ASN A 8 -23.15 -32.79 -26.97
C ASN A 8 -21.70 -32.35 -26.66
N GLU A 9 -20.74 -33.29 -26.76
CA GLU A 9 -19.31 -33.00 -26.51
C GLU A 9 -18.78 -31.79 -27.31
N LYS A 10 -19.32 -31.53 -28.51
CA LYS A 10 -18.88 -30.40 -29.36
C LYS A 10 -19.14 -29.04 -28.71
N ALA A 11 -20.23 -28.90 -27.95
CA ALA A 11 -20.55 -27.66 -27.26
C ALA A 11 -19.43 -27.23 -26.29
N PHE A 12 -18.69 -28.20 -25.74
CA PHE A 12 -17.61 -27.97 -24.78
C PHE A 12 -16.28 -27.60 -25.42
N ALA A 13 -16.12 -27.62 -26.75
CA ALA A 13 -14.90 -27.19 -27.43
C ALA A 13 -14.54 -25.72 -27.10
N LYS A 14 -15.53 -24.88 -26.79
CA LYS A 14 -15.33 -23.48 -26.37
C LYS A 14 -14.65 -23.35 -25.01
N SER A 15 -14.66 -24.40 -24.18
CA SER A 15 -13.98 -24.43 -22.88
C SER A 15 -12.47 -24.66 -22.98
N LEU A 16 -11.95 -24.96 -24.18
CA LEU A 16 -10.52 -25.13 -24.41
C LEU A 16 -9.79 -23.79 -24.36
N ASN A 17 -8.71 -23.76 -23.60
CA ASN A 17 -7.81 -22.60 -23.52
C ASN A 17 -6.88 -22.49 -24.73
N LEU A 18 -6.14 -21.39 -24.86
CA LEU A 18 -5.24 -21.13 -26.00
C LEU A 18 -4.19 -22.21 -26.19
N LYS A 19 -3.59 -22.72 -25.11
CA LYS A 19 -2.53 -23.75 -25.16
C LYS A 19 -3.10 -25.09 -25.65
N GLU A 20 -4.28 -25.46 -25.19
CA GLU A 20 -5.01 -26.66 -25.61
C GLU A 20 -5.44 -26.56 -27.09
N ARG A 21 -6.06 -25.43 -27.47
CA ARG A 21 -6.43 -25.17 -28.88
C ARG A 21 -5.20 -25.19 -29.79
N TYR A 22 -4.06 -24.68 -29.31
CA TYR A 22 -2.82 -24.67 -30.09
C TYR A 22 -2.28 -26.07 -30.38
N LYS A 23 -2.40 -27.02 -29.44
CA LYS A 23 -1.99 -28.41 -29.67
C LYS A 23 -2.80 -29.07 -30.78
N THR A 24 -4.10 -28.79 -30.83
CA THR A 24 -4.96 -29.20 -31.95
C THR A 24 -4.59 -28.48 -33.25
N LEU A 25 -4.37 -27.16 -33.21
CA LEU A 25 -3.94 -26.37 -34.38
C LEU A 25 -2.62 -26.89 -34.97
N LYS A 26 -1.64 -27.23 -34.14
CA LYS A 26 -0.33 -27.73 -34.56
C LYS A 26 -0.42 -29.08 -35.27
N SER A 27 -1.30 -29.97 -34.78
CA SER A 27 -1.50 -31.30 -35.38
C SER A 27 -2.41 -31.28 -36.62
N ARG A 28 -3.30 -30.29 -36.76
CA ARG A 28 -4.28 -30.17 -37.85
C ARG A 28 -4.20 -28.83 -38.58
N ARG A 29 -2.97 -28.32 -38.78
CA ARG A 29 -2.70 -26.95 -39.25
C ARG A 29 -3.41 -26.63 -40.57
N ASP A 30 -3.35 -27.53 -41.54
CA ASP A 30 -3.97 -27.36 -42.87
C ASP A 30 -5.50 -27.22 -42.84
N LEU A 31 -6.16 -27.68 -41.77
CA LEU A 31 -7.62 -27.63 -41.61
C LEU A 31 -8.07 -26.44 -40.75
N LEU A 32 -7.19 -25.92 -39.91
CA LEU A 32 -7.53 -24.99 -38.83
C LEU A 32 -6.95 -23.58 -39.02
N LEU A 33 -5.84 -23.43 -39.76
CA LEU A 33 -5.29 -22.11 -40.05
C LEU A 33 -6.26 -21.33 -40.97
N SER A 34 -6.58 -20.09 -40.60
CA SER A 34 -7.39 -19.20 -41.45
C SER A 34 -6.56 -18.69 -42.63
N GLU A 35 -7.12 -18.66 -43.84
CA GLU A 35 -6.51 -17.96 -44.99
C GLU A 35 -6.60 -16.43 -44.82
N ASP A 36 -7.63 -15.94 -44.12
CA ASP A 36 -7.86 -14.52 -43.81
C ASP A 36 -7.58 -14.27 -42.32
N LEU A 37 -6.33 -13.93 -41.99
CA LEU A 37 -5.95 -13.57 -40.62
C LEU A 37 -6.72 -12.32 -40.15
N ASN A 38 -7.47 -12.42 -39.07
CA ASN A 38 -8.12 -11.27 -38.45
C ASN A 38 -7.12 -10.40 -37.65
N LEU A 39 -6.23 -9.73 -38.38
CA LEU A 39 -5.22 -8.82 -37.82
C LEU A 39 -5.84 -7.68 -37.01
N ALA A 40 -7.08 -7.28 -37.31
CA ALA A 40 -7.81 -6.26 -36.55
C ALA A 40 -8.12 -6.75 -35.12
N GLN A 41 -8.57 -7.99 -34.97
CA GLN A 41 -8.84 -8.58 -33.66
C GLN A 41 -7.55 -8.81 -32.86
N LEU A 42 -6.48 -9.26 -33.52
CA LEU A 42 -5.15 -9.37 -32.91
C LEU A 42 -4.65 -8.02 -32.39
N ASN A 43 -4.68 -6.97 -33.22
CA ASN A 43 -4.23 -5.64 -32.81
C ASN A 43 -5.09 -5.09 -31.66
N LYS A 44 -6.41 -5.29 -31.71
CA LYS A 44 -7.33 -4.92 -30.62
C LYS A 44 -7.00 -5.67 -29.33
N TRP A 45 -6.59 -6.93 -29.40
CA TRP A 45 -6.14 -7.70 -28.24
C TRP A 45 -4.88 -7.10 -27.64
N ILE A 46 -3.86 -6.85 -28.47
CA ILE A 46 -2.57 -6.27 -28.03
C ILE A 46 -2.80 -4.88 -27.40
N ASP A 47 -3.57 -4.02 -28.05
CA ASP A 47 -3.82 -2.66 -27.56
C ASP A 47 -4.59 -2.67 -26.24
N LYS A 48 -5.60 -3.53 -26.10
CA LYS A 48 -6.42 -3.55 -24.87
C LYS A 48 -5.73 -4.27 -23.71
N MET A 49 -5.12 -5.43 -23.94
CA MET A 49 -4.61 -6.28 -22.87
C MET A 49 -3.17 -5.95 -22.49
N PHE A 50 -2.36 -5.52 -23.46
CA PHE A 50 -0.95 -5.17 -23.25
C PHE A 50 -0.70 -3.66 -23.27
N ARG A 51 -1.73 -2.81 -23.42
CA ARG A 51 -1.58 -1.34 -23.60
C ARG A 51 -0.56 -0.98 -24.68
N SER A 52 -0.58 -1.74 -25.77
CA SER A 52 0.37 -1.63 -26.89
C SER A 52 1.84 -1.99 -26.54
N ASN A 53 2.10 -2.62 -25.39
CA ASN A 53 3.41 -3.23 -25.08
C ASN A 53 3.61 -4.52 -25.89
N LYS A 54 4.19 -4.37 -27.07
CA LYS A 54 4.49 -5.48 -27.98
C LYS A 54 5.57 -6.43 -27.44
N ALA A 55 6.46 -5.96 -26.58
CA ALA A 55 7.56 -6.79 -26.05
C ALA A 55 7.02 -7.89 -25.13
N ASP A 56 6.10 -7.55 -24.23
CA ASP A 56 5.44 -8.52 -23.34
C ASP A 56 4.63 -9.56 -24.17
N PHE A 57 3.92 -9.09 -25.20
CA PHE A 57 3.19 -9.97 -26.11
C PHE A 57 4.11 -10.91 -26.90
N ASP A 58 5.21 -10.39 -27.46
CA ASP A 58 6.18 -11.19 -28.21
C ASP A 58 6.91 -12.19 -27.28
N PHE A 59 7.17 -11.81 -26.02
CA PHE A 59 7.71 -12.71 -25.00
C PHE A 59 6.74 -13.84 -24.67
N LYS A 60 5.45 -13.54 -24.48
CA LYS A 60 4.39 -14.55 -24.31
C LYS A 60 4.39 -15.56 -25.45
N LEU A 61 4.40 -15.08 -26.70
CA LEU A 61 4.38 -15.95 -27.88
C LEU A 61 5.61 -16.86 -27.91
N LYS A 62 6.79 -16.30 -27.63
CA LYS A 62 8.03 -17.08 -27.56
C LYS A 62 7.96 -18.19 -26.51
N MET A 63 7.49 -17.88 -25.29
CA MET A 63 7.40 -18.87 -24.21
C MET A 63 6.36 -19.95 -24.45
N ASN A 64 5.31 -19.65 -25.23
CA ASN A 64 4.31 -20.63 -25.63
C ASN A 64 4.63 -21.33 -26.97
N GLU A 65 5.80 -21.05 -27.57
CA GLU A 65 6.19 -21.55 -28.90
C GLU A 65 5.15 -21.28 -30.00
N MET A 66 4.46 -20.13 -29.95
CA MET A 66 3.42 -19.73 -30.90
C MET A 66 3.90 -18.62 -31.83
N THR A 67 3.48 -18.64 -33.10
CA THR A 67 3.63 -17.46 -33.97
C THR A 67 2.45 -16.47 -33.82
N LYS A 68 2.56 -15.28 -34.42
CA LYS A 68 1.46 -14.30 -34.44
C LYS A 68 0.27 -14.82 -35.25
N GLU A 69 0.54 -15.56 -36.31
CA GLU A 69 -0.47 -16.21 -37.17
C GLU A 69 -1.19 -17.33 -36.41
N ASP A 70 -0.45 -18.12 -35.62
CA ASP A 70 -1.03 -19.12 -34.73
C ASP A 70 -1.97 -18.46 -33.74
N PHE A 71 -1.49 -17.45 -33.02
CA PHE A 71 -2.29 -16.74 -32.01
C PHE A 71 -3.54 -16.10 -32.60
N ALA A 72 -3.41 -15.41 -33.75
CA ALA A 72 -4.54 -14.80 -34.44
C ALA A 72 -5.62 -15.83 -34.81
N SER A 73 -5.21 -17.03 -35.24
CA SER A 73 -6.15 -18.12 -35.54
C SER A 73 -6.83 -18.68 -34.29
N LEU A 74 -6.14 -18.70 -33.15
CA LEU A 74 -6.66 -19.30 -31.90
C LEU A 74 -7.68 -18.43 -31.16
N ILE A 75 -7.59 -17.10 -31.30
CA ILE A 75 -8.52 -16.14 -30.68
C ILE A 75 -9.83 -15.97 -31.46
N GLU A 76 -9.94 -16.57 -32.64
CA GLU A 76 -11.18 -16.62 -33.40
C GLU A 76 -12.17 -17.62 -32.79
N LYS A 77 -13.47 -17.35 -32.97
CA LYS A 77 -14.51 -18.28 -32.53
C LYS A 77 -14.37 -19.58 -33.33
N ILE A 78 -14.33 -20.73 -32.65
CA ILE A 78 -14.34 -22.03 -33.31
C ILE A 78 -15.64 -22.16 -34.11
N PRO A 79 -15.58 -22.34 -35.45
CA PRO A 79 -16.78 -22.58 -36.24
C PRO A 79 -17.43 -23.91 -35.85
N GLU A 80 -18.76 -23.98 -35.79
CA GLU A 80 -19.51 -25.21 -35.47
C GLU A 80 -19.09 -26.41 -36.35
N SER A 81 -18.76 -26.15 -37.62
CA SER A 81 -18.26 -27.16 -38.56
C SER A 81 -16.90 -27.75 -38.16
N LYS A 82 -16.11 -27.07 -37.33
CA LYS A 82 -14.76 -27.45 -36.90
C LYS A 82 -14.67 -27.91 -35.44
N GLU A 83 -15.73 -27.77 -34.63
CA GLU A 83 -15.73 -28.17 -33.20
C GLU A 83 -15.32 -29.64 -33.00
N HIS A 84 -15.76 -30.53 -33.91
CA HIS A 84 -15.41 -31.95 -33.87
C HIS A 84 -13.89 -32.23 -33.93
N LEU A 85 -13.09 -31.28 -34.42
CA LEU A 85 -11.64 -31.44 -34.52
C LEU A 85 -10.94 -31.32 -33.16
N TYR A 86 -11.61 -30.75 -32.16
CA TYR A 86 -11.10 -30.43 -30.84
C TYR A 86 -11.53 -31.41 -29.74
N ILE A 87 -12.40 -32.38 -30.07
CA ILE A 87 -12.96 -33.32 -29.09
C ILE A 87 -11.87 -34.17 -28.42
N ASP A 88 -10.88 -34.65 -29.20
CA ASP A 88 -9.79 -35.47 -28.66
C ASP A 88 -9.01 -34.68 -27.58
N GLU A 89 -8.69 -33.42 -27.86
CA GLU A 89 -7.99 -32.53 -26.92
C GLU A 89 -8.85 -32.21 -25.70
N LEU A 90 -10.15 -31.97 -25.88
CA LEU A 90 -11.08 -31.76 -24.77
C LEU A 90 -11.10 -32.96 -23.82
N ASN A 91 -11.20 -34.18 -24.35
CA ASN A 91 -11.28 -35.40 -23.55
C ASN A 91 -9.96 -35.76 -22.84
N GLU A 92 -8.82 -35.18 -23.25
CA GLU A 92 -7.56 -35.28 -22.52
C GLU A 92 -7.52 -34.39 -21.27
N HIS A 93 -8.30 -33.31 -21.24
CA HIS A 93 -8.24 -32.28 -20.20
C HIS A 93 -9.48 -32.17 -19.33
N VAL A 94 -10.63 -32.69 -19.78
CA VAL A 94 -11.92 -32.61 -19.07
C VAL A 94 -12.61 -33.96 -19.11
N ASN A 95 -12.90 -34.50 -17.93
CA ASN A 95 -13.63 -35.76 -17.80
C ASN A 95 -15.15 -35.51 -17.77
N LEU A 96 -15.77 -35.39 -18.95
CA LEU A 96 -17.22 -35.17 -19.07
C LEU A 96 -18.06 -36.28 -18.42
N ARG A 97 -17.49 -37.46 -18.15
CA ARG A 97 -18.20 -38.55 -17.46
C ARG A 97 -18.61 -38.18 -16.03
N VAL A 98 -17.91 -37.26 -15.38
CA VAL A 98 -18.30 -36.71 -14.07
C VAL A 98 -19.72 -36.14 -14.16
N LEU A 99 -19.99 -35.37 -15.21
CA LEU A 99 -21.30 -34.77 -15.46
C LEU A 99 -22.34 -35.82 -15.88
N GLU A 100 -22.00 -36.73 -16.80
CA GLU A 100 -22.89 -37.79 -17.27
C GLU A 100 -23.39 -38.66 -16.10
N ILE A 101 -22.47 -39.16 -15.27
CA ILE A 101 -22.80 -39.99 -14.11
C ILE A 101 -23.58 -39.18 -13.09
N GLY A 102 -23.21 -37.91 -12.86
CA GLY A 102 -23.94 -37.02 -11.96
C GLY A 102 -25.41 -36.84 -12.36
N ILE A 103 -25.69 -36.67 -13.65
CA ILE A 103 -27.06 -36.55 -14.17
C ILE A 103 -27.83 -37.87 -13.98
N GLU A 104 -27.22 -39.02 -14.26
CA GLU A 104 -27.85 -40.33 -14.02
C GLU A 104 -28.14 -40.57 -12.52
N LEU A 105 -27.24 -40.12 -11.64
CA LEU A 105 -27.44 -40.15 -10.20
C LEU A 105 -28.61 -39.26 -9.77
N CYS A 106 -28.78 -38.10 -10.41
CA CYS A 106 -29.93 -37.24 -10.15
C CYS A 106 -31.26 -37.92 -10.48
N GLU A 107 -31.34 -38.68 -11.57
CA GLU A 107 -32.54 -39.44 -11.97
C GLU A 107 -32.83 -40.61 -11.02
N SER A 108 -31.79 -41.34 -10.60
CA SER A 108 -31.93 -42.51 -9.71
C SER A 108 -32.19 -42.17 -8.24
N LYS A 109 -31.83 -40.95 -7.81
CA LYS A 109 -32.08 -40.44 -6.46
C LYS A 109 -32.90 -39.15 -6.52
N PRO A 110 -34.23 -39.20 -6.76
CA PRO A 110 -35.05 -37.99 -6.73
C PRO A 110 -35.16 -37.42 -5.31
N LEU A 111 -35.29 -36.11 -5.18
CA LEU A 111 -35.53 -35.45 -3.88
C LEU A 111 -36.93 -35.78 -3.34
N SER A 112 -37.03 -35.94 -2.02
CA SER A 112 -38.27 -36.31 -1.33
C SER A 112 -39.15 -35.12 -0.92
N SER A 113 -38.62 -33.88 -0.94
CA SER A 113 -39.30 -32.67 -0.47
C SER A 113 -39.20 -31.48 -1.46
N GLU A 114 -40.20 -30.58 -1.42
CA GLU A 114 -40.14 -29.27 -2.12
C GLU A 114 -39.48 -28.17 -1.26
N GLU A 115 -39.26 -28.40 0.04
CA GLU A 115 -38.68 -27.40 0.96
C GLU A 115 -37.17 -27.17 0.72
N ASP A 116 -36.51 -28.06 -0.01
CA ASP A 116 -35.06 -28.02 -0.31
C ASP A 116 -34.70 -27.40 -1.67
N LEU A 117 -35.67 -26.83 -2.40
CA LEU A 117 -35.47 -26.27 -3.74
C LEU A 117 -34.63 -24.98 -3.70
N GLY A 118 -33.52 -24.96 -4.44
CA GLY A 118 -32.69 -23.77 -4.61
C GLY A 118 -31.63 -23.93 -5.71
N PHE A 119 -30.73 -22.96 -5.83
CA PHE A 119 -29.64 -23.01 -6.81
C PHE A 119 -28.70 -24.23 -6.64
N ILE A 120 -28.70 -24.86 -5.46
CA ILE A 120 -28.01 -26.13 -5.21
C ILE A 120 -28.35 -27.21 -6.25
N GLU A 121 -29.57 -27.19 -6.80
CA GLU A 121 -30.00 -28.16 -7.82
C GLU A 121 -29.13 -28.13 -9.09
N PHE A 122 -28.56 -26.97 -9.44
CA PHE A 122 -27.67 -26.82 -10.60
C PHE A 122 -26.25 -27.37 -10.36
N VAL A 123 -25.86 -27.64 -9.12
CA VAL A 123 -24.57 -28.28 -8.79
C VAL A 123 -24.74 -29.69 -8.24
N ARG A 124 -25.99 -30.14 -8.09
CA ARG A 124 -26.36 -31.45 -7.57
C ARG A 124 -25.74 -32.64 -8.31
N PRO A 125 -25.62 -32.66 -9.66
CA PRO A 125 -24.93 -33.75 -10.36
C PRO A 125 -23.51 -33.98 -9.83
N PHE A 126 -22.75 -32.91 -9.61
CA PHE A 126 -21.38 -32.95 -9.09
C PHE A 126 -21.34 -33.39 -7.63
N ALA A 127 -22.26 -32.88 -6.81
CA ALA A 127 -22.37 -33.24 -5.40
C ALA A 127 -22.66 -34.74 -5.20
N LEU A 128 -23.59 -35.31 -5.99
CA LEU A 128 -23.91 -36.73 -5.94
C LEU A 128 -22.75 -37.60 -6.43
N TYR A 129 -22.09 -37.20 -7.51
CA TYR A 129 -20.89 -37.90 -7.99
C TYR A 129 -19.79 -37.91 -6.92
N ALA A 130 -19.50 -36.75 -6.31
CA ALA A 130 -18.53 -36.64 -5.23
C ALA A 130 -18.93 -37.48 -4.02
N ALA A 131 -20.21 -37.48 -3.64
CA ALA A 131 -20.71 -38.27 -2.52
C ALA A 131 -20.42 -39.78 -2.71
N GLU A 132 -20.64 -40.34 -3.91
CA GLU A 132 -20.32 -41.75 -4.21
C GLU A 132 -18.82 -42.05 -4.11
N MET A 133 -17.98 -41.14 -4.63
CA MET A 133 -16.52 -41.31 -4.60
C MET A 133 -15.94 -41.17 -3.18
N ILE A 134 -16.50 -40.28 -2.38
CA ILE A 134 -16.12 -40.05 -0.98
C ILE A 134 -16.63 -41.19 -0.09
N ASP A 135 -17.85 -41.67 -0.29
CA ASP A 135 -18.45 -42.77 0.48
C ASP A 135 -17.57 -44.03 0.46
N SER A 136 -17.10 -44.40 -0.74
CA SER A 136 -16.14 -45.50 -0.91
C SER A 136 -14.84 -45.23 -0.15
N SER A 137 -14.35 -43.99 -0.19
CA SER A 137 -13.07 -43.63 0.42
C SER A 137 -13.13 -43.62 1.95
N LEU A 138 -14.22 -43.13 2.55
CA LEU A 138 -14.44 -43.22 3.99
C LEU A 138 -14.45 -44.68 4.45
N LYS A 139 -15.24 -45.55 3.79
CA LYS A 139 -15.35 -46.99 4.12
C LYS A 139 -14.02 -47.74 4.10
N TYR A 140 -13.17 -47.46 3.10
CA TYR A 140 -11.97 -48.28 2.86
C TYR A 140 -10.66 -47.61 3.30
N ARG A 141 -10.58 -46.27 3.35
CA ARG A 141 -9.33 -45.54 3.65
C ARG A 141 -9.25 -45.02 5.08
N LEU A 142 -10.37 -44.84 5.78
CA LEU A 142 -10.40 -44.34 7.16
C LEU A 142 -10.96 -45.43 8.10
N ASN A 143 -10.09 -46.30 8.60
CA ASN A 143 -10.49 -47.45 9.44
C ASN A 143 -9.84 -47.51 10.82
N LYS A 144 -8.80 -46.71 11.08
CA LYS A 144 -8.13 -46.63 12.39
C LYS A 144 -8.80 -45.65 13.36
N ILE A 145 -9.77 -44.86 12.89
CA ILE A 145 -10.44 -43.77 13.62
C ILE A 145 -11.93 -44.05 13.69
N ARG A 146 -12.55 -43.76 14.84
CA ARG A 146 -14.02 -43.79 15.01
C ARG A 146 -14.62 -42.48 14.50
N TYR A 147 -15.72 -42.54 13.77
CA TYR A 147 -16.48 -41.38 13.27
C TYR A 147 -17.89 -41.82 12.85
N GLU A 148 -18.82 -40.86 12.75
CA GLU A 148 -20.15 -41.10 12.19
C GLU A 148 -20.11 -40.92 10.67
N HIS A 149 -20.27 -42.02 9.92
CA HIS A 149 -19.99 -42.07 8.48
C HIS A 149 -20.84 -41.11 7.65
N GLU A 150 -22.15 -41.09 7.86
CA GLU A 150 -23.05 -40.22 7.10
C GLU A 150 -22.82 -38.73 7.42
N GLU A 151 -22.59 -38.38 8.70
CA GLU A 151 -22.34 -36.99 9.11
C GLU A 151 -21.08 -36.41 8.46
N ILE A 152 -19.96 -37.14 8.50
CA ILE A 152 -18.71 -36.68 7.87
C ILE A 152 -18.85 -36.57 6.36
N LYS A 153 -19.55 -37.50 5.72
CA LYS A 153 -19.82 -37.45 4.28
C LYS A 153 -20.65 -36.23 3.91
N GLU A 154 -21.73 -35.95 4.66
CA GLU A 154 -22.59 -34.78 4.44
C GLU A 154 -21.81 -33.46 4.61
N MET A 155 -20.96 -33.36 5.63
CA MET A 155 -20.11 -32.18 5.85
C MET A 155 -19.18 -31.92 4.66
N LEU A 156 -18.48 -32.95 4.17
CA LEU A 156 -17.58 -32.83 3.02
C LEU A 156 -18.34 -32.43 1.75
N VAL A 157 -19.46 -33.08 1.45
CA VAL A 157 -20.26 -32.77 0.26
C VAL A 157 -20.84 -31.36 0.33
N ARG A 158 -21.24 -30.90 1.51
CA ARG A 158 -21.71 -29.53 1.72
C ARG A 158 -20.63 -28.50 1.42
N SER A 159 -19.40 -28.72 1.88
CA SER A 159 -18.28 -27.81 1.57
C SER A 159 -18.04 -27.70 0.05
N LEU A 160 -18.10 -28.82 -0.68
CA LEU A 160 -18.01 -28.81 -2.15
C LEU A 160 -19.16 -28.00 -2.77
N VAL A 161 -20.40 -28.22 -2.32
CA VAL A 161 -21.57 -27.50 -2.85
C VAL A 161 -21.40 -25.99 -2.69
N GLU A 162 -20.95 -25.52 -1.53
CA GLU A 162 -20.71 -24.10 -1.25
C GLU A 162 -19.68 -23.52 -2.23
N GLU A 163 -18.58 -24.24 -2.48
CA GLU A 163 -17.55 -23.86 -3.47
C GLU A 163 -18.11 -23.79 -4.91
N LEU A 164 -18.85 -24.82 -5.34
CA LEU A 164 -19.40 -24.88 -6.69
C LEU A 164 -20.46 -23.79 -6.93
N LEU A 165 -21.28 -23.49 -5.93
CA LEU A 165 -22.27 -22.41 -6.01
C LEU A 165 -21.61 -21.04 -6.12
N ASN A 166 -20.54 -20.78 -5.37
CA ASN A 166 -19.79 -19.52 -5.49
C ASN A 166 -19.25 -19.29 -6.90
N ASN A 167 -18.93 -20.37 -7.64
CA ASN A 167 -18.52 -20.29 -9.03
C ASN A 167 -19.68 -20.08 -10.02
N ALA A 168 -20.85 -20.68 -9.75
CA ALA A 168 -21.98 -20.70 -10.68
C ALA A 168 -22.97 -19.53 -10.49
N VAL A 169 -23.03 -18.92 -9.29
CA VAL A 169 -24.13 -18.04 -8.87
C VAL A 169 -24.40 -16.88 -9.84
N ARG A 170 -23.37 -16.26 -10.44
CA ARG A 170 -23.56 -15.15 -11.39
C ARG A 170 -24.22 -15.59 -12.69
N SER A 171 -23.87 -16.75 -13.21
CA SER A 171 -24.53 -17.34 -14.39
C SER A 171 -25.97 -17.74 -14.08
N LEU A 172 -26.22 -18.30 -12.89
CA LEU A 172 -27.57 -18.66 -12.45
C LEU A 172 -28.47 -17.43 -12.30
N VAL A 173 -27.95 -16.34 -11.73
CA VAL A 173 -28.66 -15.06 -11.62
C VAL A 173 -28.98 -14.47 -13.00
N LEU A 174 -28.05 -14.57 -13.96
CA LEU A 174 -28.31 -14.12 -15.34
C LEU A 174 -29.42 -14.95 -15.98
N GLU A 175 -29.34 -16.28 -15.93
CA GLU A 175 -30.37 -17.16 -16.50
C GLU A 175 -31.74 -16.96 -15.87
N PHE A 176 -31.77 -16.74 -14.55
CA PHE A 176 -32.99 -16.41 -13.85
C PHE A 176 -33.62 -15.10 -14.36
N ASN A 177 -32.81 -14.06 -14.55
CA ASN A 177 -33.28 -12.79 -15.11
C ASN A 177 -33.69 -12.91 -16.59
N ILE A 178 -33.00 -13.75 -17.39
CA ILE A 178 -33.41 -14.06 -18.77
C ILE A 178 -34.78 -14.75 -18.79
N ALA A 179 -34.99 -15.75 -17.94
CA ALA A 179 -36.27 -16.44 -17.82
C ALA A 179 -37.39 -15.48 -17.38
N LYS A 180 -37.09 -14.56 -16.45
CA LYS A 180 -38.00 -13.47 -16.06
C LYS A 180 -38.40 -12.59 -17.25
N LEU A 181 -37.43 -12.12 -18.03
CA LEU A 181 -37.66 -11.26 -19.19
C LEU A 181 -38.41 -11.97 -20.33
N ARG A 182 -38.28 -13.29 -20.41
CA ARG A 182 -39.02 -14.14 -21.37
C ARG A 182 -40.40 -14.57 -20.85
N GLU A 183 -40.80 -14.10 -19.67
CA GLU A 183 -42.07 -14.45 -19.03
C GLU A 183 -42.24 -15.97 -18.80
N GLU A 184 -41.12 -16.68 -18.55
CA GLU A 184 -41.09 -18.13 -18.32
C GLU A 184 -41.38 -18.51 -16.84
N LEU A 185 -41.40 -17.54 -15.93
CA LEU A 185 -41.56 -17.76 -14.48
C LEU A 185 -43.03 -17.81 -14.07
N VAL A 186 -43.40 -18.79 -13.23
CA VAL A 186 -44.78 -19.01 -12.76
C VAL A 186 -44.85 -18.89 -11.24
N GLY A 187 -45.78 -18.09 -10.72
CA GLY A 187 -45.98 -17.90 -9.28
C GLY A 187 -46.57 -16.52 -8.95
N GLU A 188 -47.38 -16.45 -7.90
CA GLU A 188 -47.96 -15.20 -7.41
C GLU A 188 -46.92 -14.39 -6.62
N THR A 189 -46.02 -15.07 -5.91
CA THR A 189 -44.95 -14.45 -5.11
C THR A 189 -43.56 -14.50 -5.80
N PRO A 190 -42.65 -13.57 -5.48
CA PRO A 190 -41.24 -13.63 -5.90
C PRO A 190 -40.56 -14.98 -5.63
N GLU A 191 -40.84 -15.56 -4.47
CA GLU A 191 -40.31 -16.85 -4.02
C GLU A 191 -40.88 -18.00 -4.85
N GLU A 192 -42.19 -18.01 -5.13
CA GLU A 192 -42.81 -19.01 -6.01
C GLU A 192 -42.26 -18.94 -7.43
N ARG A 193 -42.04 -17.73 -7.96
CA ARG A 193 -41.40 -17.53 -9.27
C ARG A 193 -39.97 -18.10 -9.28
N PHE A 194 -39.18 -17.84 -8.24
CA PHE A 194 -37.86 -18.47 -8.08
C PHE A 194 -37.93 -20.01 -8.06
N LEU A 195 -38.85 -20.60 -7.29
CA LEU A 195 -39.03 -22.05 -7.23
C LEU A 195 -39.49 -22.64 -8.57
N SER A 196 -40.27 -21.91 -9.36
CA SER A 196 -40.66 -22.31 -10.73
C SER A 196 -39.43 -22.40 -11.65
N PHE A 197 -38.52 -21.43 -11.60
CA PHE A 197 -37.26 -21.47 -12.35
C PHE A 197 -36.42 -22.69 -12.01
N VAL A 198 -36.20 -22.96 -10.71
CA VAL A 198 -35.41 -24.13 -10.28
C VAL A 198 -36.05 -25.43 -10.76
N ARG A 199 -37.38 -25.56 -10.67
CA ARG A 199 -38.10 -26.73 -11.17
C ARG A 199 -37.94 -26.92 -12.68
N GLU A 200 -38.19 -25.88 -13.46
CA GLU A 200 -38.15 -25.96 -14.92
C GLU A 200 -36.73 -26.09 -15.47
N LYS A 201 -35.75 -25.38 -14.90
CA LYS A 201 -34.39 -25.31 -15.46
C LYS A 201 -33.41 -26.32 -14.85
N ALA A 202 -33.54 -26.66 -13.57
CA ALA A 202 -32.59 -27.56 -12.90
C ALA A 202 -33.08 -29.01 -12.82
N ARG A 203 -34.39 -29.25 -12.64
CA ARG A 203 -34.93 -30.63 -12.54
C ARG A 203 -35.31 -31.25 -13.88
N ASN A 204 -35.49 -30.45 -14.92
CA ASN A 204 -35.62 -30.96 -16.28
C ASN A 204 -34.23 -31.28 -16.85
N LYS A 205 -34.01 -32.55 -17.21
CA LYS A 205 -32.72 -33.04 -17.72
C LYS A 205 -32.24 -32.30 -18.97
N GLU A 206 -33.14 -32.05 -19.92
CA GLU A 206 -32.79 -31.38 -21.18
C GLU A 206 -32.38 -29.93 -20.93
N ASN A 207 -33.12 -29.21 -20.08
CA ASN A 207 -32.78 -27.83 -19.71
C ASN A 207 -31.48 -27.74 -18.90
N LEU A 208 -31.23 -28.68 -18.00
CA LEU A 208 -30.01 -28.72 -17.21
C LEU A 208 -28.78 -28.99 -18.10
N ILE A 209 -28.90 -29.89 -19.07
CA ILE A 209 -27.83 -30.12 -20.07
C ILE A 209 -27.62 -28.86 -20.90
N ALA A 210 -28.69 -28.21 -21.38
CA ALA A 210 -28.58 -26.98 -22.15
C ALA A 210 -27.86 -25.86 -21.37
N PHE A 211 -28.10 -25.75 -20.06
CA PHE A 211 -27.35 -24.83 -19.19
C PHE A 211 -25.85 -25.13 -19.19
N TYR A 212 -25.47 -26.40 -19.02
CA TYR A 212 -24.06 -26.78 -19.00
C TYR A 212 -23.36 -26.58 -20.35
N GLU A 213 -24.09 -26.80 -21.46
CA GLU A 213 -23.59 -26.57 -22.82
C GLU A 213 -23.43 -25.07 -23.15
N GLU A 214 -24.37 -24.23 -22.70
CA GLU A 214 -24.29 -22.76 -22.85
C GLU A 214 -23.10 -22.19 -22.06
N TYR A 215 -22.92 -22.63 -20.82
CA TYR A 215 -21.84 -22.22 -19.93
C TYR A 215 -20.69 -23.23 -19.91
N ALA A 216 -20.19 -23.61 -21.09
CA ALA A 216 -19.18 -24.66 -21.26
C ALA A 216 -17.93 -24.46 -20.38
N THR A 217 -17.44 -23.23 -20.24
CA THR A 217 -16.26 -22.93 -19.40
C THR A 217 -16.56 -23.06 -17.92
N LEU A 218 -17.76 -22.66 -17.46
CA LEU A 218 -18.21 -22.93 -16.09
C LEU A 218 -18.32 -24.43 -15.85
N THR A 219 -18.94 -25.18 -16.75
CA THR A 219 -19.08 -26.63 -16.60
C THR A 219 -17.72 -27.32 -16.48
N ARG A 220 -16.76 -26.95 -17.34
CA ARG A 220 -15.37 -27.40 -17.20
C ARG A 220 -14.82 -27.07 -15.81
N ARG A 221 -15.00 -25.84 -15.33
CA ARG A 221 -14.55 -25.43 -13.99
C ARG A 221 -15.20 -26.30 -12.91
N LEU A 222 -16.52 -26.50 -12.95
CA LEU A 222 -17.25 -27.33 -11.97
C LEU A 222 -16.75 -28.78 -11.96
N ILE A 223 -16.47 -29.36 -13.13
CA ILE A 223 -15.85 -30.71 -13.24
C ILE A 223 -14.49 -30.71 -12.55
N LEU A 224 -13.58 -29.81 -12.94
CA LEU A 224 -12.22 -29.77 -12.40
C LEU A 224 -12.21 -29.54 -10.89
N ARG A 225 -13.01 -28.60 -10.38
CA ARG A 225 -13.12 -28.34 -8.93
C ARG A 225 -13.66 -29.55 -8.17
N THR A 226 -14.61 -30.27 -8.76
CA THR A 226 -15.13 -31.52 -8.18
C THR A 226 -14.05 -32.61 -8.12
N GLU A 227 -13.29 -32.80 -9.20
CA GLU A 227 -12.21 -33.78 -9.26
C GLU A 227 -11.08 -33.45 -8.26
N TYR A 228 -10.65 -32.18 -8.21
CA TYR A 228 -9.66 -31.69 -7.25
C TYR A 228 -10.12 -31.90 -5.81
N PHE A 229 -11.37 -31.53 -5.49
CA PHE A 229 -11.94 -31.76 -4.17
C PHE A 229 -11.92 -33.24 -3.78
N ILE A 230 -12.37 -34.13 -4.66
CA ILE A 230 -12.37 -35.58 -4.41
C ILE A 230 -10.94 -36.08 -4.17
N GLN A 231 -9.98 -35.70 -5.02
CA GLN A 231 -8.58 -36.11 -4.89
C GLN A 231 -7.97 -35.63 -3.56
N ASN A 232 -8.20 -34.36 -3.21
CA ASN A 232 -7.67 -33.76 -1.98
C ASN A 232 -8.28 -34.39 -0.72
N VAL A 233 -9.59 -34.65 -0.72
CA VAL A 233 -10.27 -35.37 0.38
C VAL A 233 -9.77 -36.80 0.49
N GLN A 234 -9.63 -37.53 -0.62
CA GLN A 234 -9.10 -38.89 -0.61
C GLN A 234 -7.68 -38.94 -0.05
N MET A 235 -6.85 -37.96 -0.42
CA MET A 235 -5.48 -37.82 0.08
C MET A 235 -5.45 -37.48 1.57
N LEU A 236 -6.30 -36.56 2.02
CA LEU A 236 -6.49 -36.24 3.45
C LEU A 236 -6.85 -37.50 4.25
N LEU A 237 -7.89 -38.23 3.82
CA LEU A 237 -8.36 -39.42 4.53
C LEU A 237 -7.28 -40.50 4.61
N PHE A 238 -6.54 -40.71 3.50
CA PHE A 238 -5.41 -41.62 3.47
C PHE A 238 -4.31 -41.19 4.45
N ARG A 239 -3.84 -39.94 4.39
CA ARG A 239 -2.77 -39.41 5.24
C ARG A 239 -3.17 -39.43 6.72
N LEU A 240 -4.41 -39.07 7.03
CA LEU A 240 -4.98 -39.13 8.38
C LEU A 240 -4.92 -40.56 8.94
N ASN A 241 -5.35 -41.55 8.15
CA ASN A 241 -5.33 -42.95 8.56
C ASN A 241 -3.91 -43.50 8.69
N GLU A 242 -3.01 -43.12 7.79
CA GLU A 242 -1.60 -43.55 7.83
C GLU A 242 -0.88 -43.00 9.06
N ASN A 243 -1.08 -41.73 9.40
CA ASN A 243 -0.38 -41.09 10.51
C ASN A 243 -1.10 -41.22 11.86
N TRP A 244 -2.28 -41.84 11.91
CA TRP A 244 -3.15 -41.81 13.09
C TRP A 244 -2.47 -42.15 14.41
N LEU A 245 -1.63 -43.21 14.46
CA LEU A 245 -0.95 -43.60 15.71
C LEU A 245 0.01 -42.51 16.21
N GLN A 246 0.70 -41.84 15.29
CA GLN A 246 1.59 -40.73 15.62
C GLN A 246 0.78 -39.51 16.05
N LEU A 247 -0.29 -39.17 15.32
CA LEU A 247 -1.20 -38.08 15.70
C LEU A 247 -1.81 -38.30 17.09
N GLN A 248 -2.25 -39.53 17.36
CA GLN A 248 -2.82 -39.93 18.65
C GLN A 248 -1.84 -39.74 19.80
N LYS A 249 -0.58 -40.13 19.60
CA LYS A 249 0.48 -39.96 20.60
C LYS A 249 0.84 -38.48 20.77
N GLU A 250 1.15 -37.80 19.68
CA GLU A 250 1.76 -36.47 19.71
C GLU A 250 0.73 -35.39 20.10
N PHE A 251 -0.51 -35.49 19.62
CA PHE A 251 -1.61 -34.57 19.94
C PHE A 251 -2.52 -35.10 21.05
N GLN A 252 -2.18 -36.17 21.76
CA GLN A 252 -2.98 -36.67 22.90
C GLN A 252 -4.47 -36.91 22.53
N LEU A 253 -4.72 -37.70 21.47
CA LEU A 253 -6.06 -38.01 20.95
C LEU A 253 -6.53 -39.40 21.36
N GLN A 254 -6.32 -39.79 22.62
CA GLN A 254 -6.72 -41.12 23.12
C GLN A 254 -8.24 -41.21 23.29
N ASP A 255 -8.81 -42.33 22.85
CA ASP A 255 -10.24 -42.65 22.98
C ASP A 255 -11.22 -41.62 22.41
N VAL A 256 -10.79 -40.81 21.43
CA VAL A 256 -11.66 -39.85 20.73
C VAL A 256 -12.23 -40.40 19.42
N SER A 257 -13.31 -39.80 18.93
CA SER A 257 -13.80 -39.95 17.55
C SER A 257 -13.64 -38.65 16.78
N LEU A 258 -13.52 -38.72 15.45
CA LEU A 258 -13.59 -37.55 14.58
C LEU A 258 -15.06 -37.12 14.48
N SER A 259 -15.34 -35.86 14.82
CA SER A 259 -16.69 -35.30 14.87
C SER A 259 -16.95 -34.29 13.75
N GLU A 260 -15.93 -33.59 13.26
CA GLU A 260 -16.10 -32.58 12.21
C GLU A 260 -14.86 -32.49 11.30
N ILE A 261 -15.08 -32.28 10.01
CA ILE A 261 -14.06 -31.89 9.03
C ILE A 261 -14.50 -30.59 8.37
N LYS A 262 -13.70 -29.53 8.52
CA LYS A 262 -13.93 -28.25 7.82
C LYS A 262 -12.87 -28.07 6.75
N VAL A 263 -13.29 -28.14 5.49
CA VAL A 263 -12.45 -27.91 4.31
C VAL A 263 -12.60 -26.44 3.89
N GLY A 264 -11.56 -25.86 3.30
CA GLY A 264 -11.61 -24.49 2.76
C GLY A 264 -11.23 -23.41 3.76
N LEU A 265 -10.36 -23.70 4.73
CA LEU A 265 -9.87 -22.71 5.71
C LEU A 265 -8.72 -21.87 5.15
N GLY A 266 -8.95 -21.21 4.01
CA GLY A 266 -7.98 -20.37 3.32
C GLY A 266 -8.11 -20.50 1.80
N ASP A 267 -7.29 -19.73 1.08
CA ASP A 267 -7.24 -19.77 -0.38
C ASP A 267 -6.83 -21.15 -0.90
N THR A 268 -7.32 -21.48 -2.09
CA THR A 268 -6.96 -22.74 -2.75
C THR A 268 -5.76 -22.54 -3.68
N HIS A 269 -4.87 -23.53 -3.67
CA HIS A 269 -3.64 -23.55 -4.47
C HIS A 269 -3.42 -24.95 -5.05
N GLN A 270 -2.60 -25.05 -6.11
CA GLN A 270 -2.10 -26.34 -6.62
C GLN A 270 -3.19 -27.41 -6.78
N GLU A 271 -4.20 -27.13 -7.59
CA GLU A 271 -5.34 -28.01 -7.85
C GLU A 271 -6.24 -28.15 -6.61
N GLY A 272 -6.68 -27.02 -6.07
CA GLY A 272 -7.69 -26.97 -5.02
C GLY A 272 -7.23 -27.37 -3.61
N LYS A 273 -5.93 -27.51 -3.36
CA LYS A 273 -5.42 -27.80 -2.01
C LYS A 273 -5.69 -26.62 -1.09
N THR A 274 -6.15 -26.90 0.11
CA THR A 274 -6.49 -25.91 1.14
C THR A 274 -6.27 -26.50 2.53
N VAL A 275 -6.18 -25.64 3.54
CA VAL A 275 -6.08 -26.06 4.94
C VAL A 275 -7.39 -26.71 5.37
N VAL A 276 -7.28 -27.82 6.12
CA VAL A 276 -8.43 -28.55 6.64
C VAL A 276 -8.35 -28.63 8.16
N GLN A 277 -9.43 -28.27 8.84
CA GLN A 277 -9.55 -28.46 10.29
C GLN A 277 -10.26 -29.77 10.59
N LEU A 278 -9.70 -30.51 11.55
CA LEU A 278 -10.33 -31.70 12.14
C LEU A 278 -10.70 -31.41 13.59
N VAL A 279 -11.95 -31.69 13.95
CA VAL A 279 -12.47 -31.58 15.32
C VAL A 279 -12.77 -32.97 15.85
N PHE A 280 -12.33 -33.26 17.07
CA PHE A 280 -12.56 -34.54 17.74
C PHE A 280 -13.60 -34.42 18.85
N SER A 281 -14.19 -35.55 19.25
CA SER A 281 -15.21 -35.64 20.29
C SER A 281 -14.79 -35.13 21.66
N SER A 282 -13.49 -34.96 21.91
CA SER A 282 -12.95 -34.32 23.11
C SER A 282 -12.99 -32.79 23.08
N GLY A 283 -13.34 -32.19 21.93
CA GLY A 283 -13.20 -30.76 21.65
C GLY A 283 -11.80 -30.37 21.18
N LYS A 284 -10.85 -31.31 21.08
CA LYS A 284 -9.51 -31.03 20.53
C LYS A 284 -9.60 -30.78 19.03
N GLU A 285 -8.80 -29.85 18.53
CA GLU A 285 -8.76 -29.45 17.13
C GLU A 285 -7.31 -29.53 16.61
N ILE A 286 -7.13 -30.09 15.41
CA ILE A 286 -5.85 -30.08 14.68
C ILE A 286 -6.08 -29.55 13.26
N LEU A 287 -5.03 -28.95 12.69
CA LEU A 287 -5.05 -28.48 11.31
C LEU A 287 -4.17 -29.38 10.44
N TYR A 288 -4.72 -29.73 9.28
CA TYR A 288 -4.03 -30.40 8.20
C TYR A 288 -3.64 -29.36 7.14
N LYS A 289 -2.35 -29.26 6.85
CA LYS A 289 -1.81 -28.38 5.82
C LYS A 289 -1.21 -29.22 4.70
N PRO A 290 -1.75 -29.19 3.47
CA PRO A 290 -1.24 -29.98 2.33
C PRO A 290 0.02 -29.34 1.70
N LYS A 291 0.94 -28.88 2.55
CA LYS A 291 2.23 -28.26 2.23
C LYS A 291 3.27 -28.72 3.24
N SER A 292 4.55 -28.66 2.87
CA SER A 292 5.65 -28.90 3.80
C SER A 292 5.52 -27.97 5.01
N MET A 293 5.73 -28.52 6.20
CA MET A 293 5.75 -27.81 7.48
C MET A 293 7.16 -27.75 8.07
N GLU A 294 8.18 -28.09 7.29
CA GLU A 294 9.59 -28.10 7.71
C GLU A 294 10.04 -26.71 8.18
N ILE A 295 9.67 -25.66 7.45
CA ILE A 295 10.00 -24.29 7.85
C ILE A 295 9.39 -23.89 9.19
N THR A 296 8.14 -24.28 9.45
CA THR A 296 7.45 -24.03 10.72
C THR A 296 8.06 -24.84 11.86
N LYS A 297 8.46 -26.08 11.59
CA LYS A 297 9.19 -26.92 12.55
C LYS A 297 10.54 -26.31 12.92
N SER A 298 11.32 -25.84 11.93
CA SER A 298 12.59 -25.15 12.17
C SER A 298 12.40 -23.84 12.93
N TYR A 299 11.34 -23.08 12.62
CA TYR A 299 10.96 -21.88 13.39
C TYR A 299 10.73 -22.20 14.87
N HIS A 300 9.93 -23.21 15.20
CA HIS A 300 9.68 -23.58 16.60
C HIS A 300 10.92 -24.13 17.31
N ALA A 301 11.75 -24.93 16.63
CA ALA A 301 13.02 -25.39 17.20
C ALA A 301 13.96 -24.21 17.49
N PHE A 302 13.96 -23.17 16.65
CA PHE A 302 14.73 -21.96 16.89
C PHE A 302 14.18 -21.16 18.10
N LEU A 303 12.85 -21.05 18.24
CA LEU A 303 12.22 -20.45 19.43
C LEU A 303 12.60 -21.18 20.71
N GLU A 304 12.55 -22.52 20.69
CA GLU A 304 12.92 -23.37 21.82
C GLU A 304 14.38 -23.14 22.23
N TRP A 305 15.31 -23.15 21.27
CA TRP A 305 16.71 -22.82 21.52
C TRP A 305 16.88 -21.42 22.15
N MET A 306 16.22 -20.38 21.61
CA MET A 306 16.31 -19.03 22.17
C MET A 306 15.79 -18.95 23.61
N ASN A 307 14.68 -19.62 23.89
CA ASN A 307 14.10 -19.67 25.23
C ASN A 307 14.97 -20.43 26.24
N GLU A 308 15.69 -21.46 25.78
CA GLU A 308 16.62 -22.24 26.60
C GLU A 308 17.89 -21.44 26.93
N VAL A 309 18.44 -20.74 25.94
CA VAL A 309 19.68 -19.96 26.09
C VAL A 309 19.43 -18.65 26.83
N SER A 310 18.25 -18.04 26.66
CA SER A 310 17.86 -16.81 27.36
C SER A 310 16.44 -16.88 27.92
N GLY A 311 16.36 -16.90 29.25
CA GLY A 311 15.08 -16.89 29.96
C GLY A 311 14.26 -15.60 29.81
N SER A 312 14.80 -14.55 29.17
CA SER A 312 14.07 -13.32 28.88
C SER A 312 13.21 -13.42 27.62
N ILE A 313 13.52 -14.29 26.66
CA ILE A 313 12.83 -14.31 25.35
C ILE A 313 11.36 -14.74 25.50
N GLN A 314 11.10 -15.89 26.12
CA GLN A 314 9.77 -16.40 26.47
C GLN A 314 8.72 -16.31 25.33
N LEU A 315 9.12 -16.64 24.10
CA LEU A 315 8.22 -16.70 22.95
C LEU A 315 7.55 -18.09 22.86
N PRO A 316 6.26 -18.17 22.50
CA PRO A 316 5.54 -19.44 22.54
C PRO A 316 5.86 -20.34 21.34
N SER A 317 6.04 -21.65 21.57
CA SER A 317 6.04 -22.68 20.53
C SER A 317 4.78 -23.55 20.59
N TYR A 318 4.49 -24.25 19.50
CA TYR A 318 3.42 -25.26 19.47
C TYR A 318 3.83 -26.46 18.63
N LYS A 319 3.03 -27.51 18.73
CA LYS A 319 3.37 -28.80 18.15
C LYS A 319 3.06 -28.84 16.66
N VAL A 320 4.10 -29.18 15.87
CA VAL A 320 4.03 -29.33 14.42
C VAL A 320 4.67 -30.66 14.02
N LEU A 321 4.01 -31.40 13.14
CA LEU A 321 4.51 -32.62 12.52
C LEU A 321 4.61 -32.43 11.02
N ASP A 322 5.83 -32.48 10.50
CA ASP A 322 6.11 -32.46 9.06
C ASP A 322 6.29 -33.89 8.52
N PHE A 323 5.73 -34.13 7.34
CA PHE A 323 5.85 -35.38 6.58
C PHE A 323 6.34 -35.12 5.14
N GLY A 324 7.13 -34.06 4.93
CA GLY A 324 7.70 -33.66 3.64
C GLY A 324 6.75 -32.85 2.77
N GLU A 325 5.68 -33.46 2.25
CA GLU A 325 4.74 -32.79 1.33
C GLU A 325 3.49 -32.22 2.01
N TYR A 326 3.32 -32.51 3.29
CA TYR A 326 2.17 -32.12 4.10
C TYR A 326 2.56 -32.17 5.58
N GLY A 327 1.75 -31.55 6.42
CA GLY A 327 1.93 -31.65 7.86
C GLY A 327 0.66 -31.41 8.66
N TRP A 328 0.83 -31.56 9.97
CA TRP A 328 -0.22 -31.44 10.97
C TRP A 328 0.25 -30.50 12.08
N GLU A 329 -0.61 -29.61 12.52
CA GLU A 329 -0.30 -28.70 13.63
C GLU A 329 -1.44 -28.64 14.64
N GLU A 330 -1.09 -28.29 15.87
CA GLU A 330 -2.04 -27.96 16.92
C GLU A 330 -2.80 -26.67 16.54
N LYS A 331 -4.12 -26.67 16.70
CA LYS A 331 -4.89 -25.44 16.51
C LYS A 331 -4.79 -24.55 17.75
N ILE A 332 -4.15 -23.39 17.59
CA ILE A 332 -4.12 -22.38 18.65
C ILE A 332 -5.48 -21.70 18.75
N LEU A 333 -6.07 -21.76 19.94
CA LEU A 333 -7.33 -21.10 20.24
C LEU A 333 -7.10 -19.70 20.80
N TYR A 334 -8.04 -18.80 20.60
CA TYR A 334 -8.02 -17.51 21.27
C TYR A 334 -8.25 -17.66 22.78
N LYS A 335 -7.52 -16.90 23.61
CA LYS A 335 -7.81 -16.77 25.05
C LYS A 335 -7.66 -15.31 25.50
N PRO A 336 -8.57 -14.79 26.34
CA PRO A 336 -8.41 -13.46 26.92
C PRO A 336 -7.28 -13.45 27.97
N CYS A 337 -6.71 -12.27 28.21
CA CYS A 337 -5.84 -11.99 29.35
C CYS A 337 -6.66 -11.89 30.64
N SER A 338 -6.06 -12.30 31.74
CA SER A 338 -6.64 -12.30 33.09
C SER A 338 -6.29 -11.05 33.89
N SER A 339 -5.24 -10.31 33.51
CA SER A 339 -4.80 -9.10 34.21
C SER A 339 -4.15 -8.09 33.27
N LYS A 340 -3.95 -6.86 33.75
CA LYS A 340 -3.25 -5.81 32.98
C LYS A 340 -1.80 -6.21 32.70
N GLU A 341 -1.14 -6.84 33.66
CA GLU A 341 0.25 -7.29 33.54
C GLU A 341 0.40 -8.38 32.47
N GLU A 342 -0.63 -9.22 32.25
CA GLU A 342 -0.66 -10.16 31.12
C GLU A 342 -0.72 -9.43 29.77
N VAL A 343 -1.46 -8.33 29.68
CA VAL A 343 -1.50 -7.49 28.48
C VAL A 343 -0.15 -6.78 28.24
N GLU A 344 0.48 -6.28 29.30
CA GLU A 344 1.83 -5.69 29.21
C GLU A 344 2.85 -6.72 28.67
N ARG A 345 2.81 -7.95 29.18
CA ARG A 345 3.66 -9.05 28.69
C ARG A 345 3.30 -9.49 27.27
N TYR A 346 2.02 -9.44 26.88
CA TYR A 346 1.60 -9.69 25.50
C TYR A 346 2.30 -8.75 24.52
N TYR A 347 2.22 -7.43 24.78
CA TYR A 347 2.83 -6.44 23.90
C TYR A 347 4.37 -6.45 23.97
N LEU A 348 4.96 -6.76 25.12
CA LEU A 348 6.40 -7.01 25.23
C LEU A 348 6.83 -8.18 24.33
N ARG A 349 6.10 -9.30 24.35
CA ARG A 349 6.36 -10.45 23.47
C ARG A 349 6.08 -10.14 22.01
N PHE A 350 5.09 -9.29 21.72
CA PHE A 350 4.83 -8.82 20.37
C PHE A 350 6.01 -8.01 19.82
N GLY A 351 6.60 -7.13 20.62
CA GLY A 351 7.86 -6.44 20.31
C GLY A 351 8.99 -7.41 19.96
N LYS A 352 9.15 -8.48 20.75
CA LYS A 352 10.13 -9.54 20.48
C LYS A 352 9.87 -10.25 19.15
N LEU A 353 8.61 -10.54 18.83
CA LEU A 353 8.23 -11.12 17.55
C LEU A 353 8.59 -10.22 16.37
N ILE A 354 8.37 -8.90 16.48
CA ILE A 354 8.78 -7.94 15.43
C ILE A 354 10.29 -8.01 15.20
N GLY A 355 11.08 -8.02 16.28
CA GLY A 355 12.54 -8.14 16.18
C GLY A 355 12.97 -9.46 15.53
N LEU A 356 12.34 -10.57 15.91
CA LEU A 356 12.63 -11.89 15.36
C LEU A 356 12.28 -11.98 13.87
N MET A 357 11.10 -11.50 13.48
CA MET A 357 10.66 -11.50 12.08
C MET A 357 11.52 -10.57 11.22
N HIS A 358 11.99 -9.45 11.77
CA HIS A 358 12.96 -8.61 11.09
C HIS A 358 14.27 -9.37 10.83
N MET A 359 14.81 -10.11 11.80
CA MET A 359 16.05 -10.87 11.62
C MET A 359 15.90 -12.01 10.61
N LEU A 360 14.78 -12.73 10.67
CA LEU A 360 14.51 -13.87 9.80
C LEU A 360 13.89 -13.48 8.46
N LYS A 361 13.77 -12.17 8.14
CA LYS A 361 13.09 -11.67 6.94
C LYS A 361 11.69 -12.27 6.75
N GLY A 362 10.88 -12.23 7.81
CA GLY A 362 9.46 -12.55 7.77
C GLY A 362 8.68 -11.48 7.01
N ALA A 363 7.78 -11.92 6.13
CA ALA A 363 6.89 -11.06 5.34
C ALA A 363 5.45 -11.60 5.36
N ASP A 364 4.48 -10.81 4.89
CA ASP A 364 3.07 -11.23 4.76
C ASP A 364 2.41 -11.64 6.10
N LEU A 365 2.84 -11.08 7.23
CA LEU A 365 2.32 -11.39 8.58
C LEU A 365 1.22 -10.41 9.00
N HIS A 366 0.05 -10.53 8.38
CA HIS A 366 -1.14 -9.73 8.68
C HIS A 366 -1.88 -10.21 9.93
N PHE A 367 -2.94 -9.51 10.33
CA PHE A 367 -3.72 -9.85 11.53
C PHE A 367 -4.28 -11.27 11.57
N GLU A 368 -4.56 -11.88 10.42
CA GLU A 368 -5.09 -13.23 10.35
C GLU A 368 -4.05 -14.29 10.75
N ASN A 369 -2.76 -13.93 10.68
CA ASN A 369 -1.64 -14.81 10.96
C ASN A 369 -1.21 -14.78 12.43
N ILE A 370 -1.84 -13.94 13.26
CA ILE A 370 -1.60 -13.86 14.71
C ILE A 370 -2.83 -14.29 15.52
N ILE A 371 -2.63 -15.13 16.53
CA ILE A 371 -3.64 -15.45 17.55
C ILE A 371 -3.16 -15.02 18.93
N ALA A 372 -4.00 -14.25 19.63
CA ALA A 372 -3.79 -13.90 21.03
C ALA A 372 -4.30 -15.03 21.95
N HIS A 373 -3.38 -15.63 22.69
CA HIS A 373 -3.66 -16.72 23.64
C HIS A 373 -3.25 -16.30 25.05
N GLY A 374 -4.08 -15.47 25.69
CA GLY A 374 -3.72 -14.78 26.93
C GLY A 374 -2.56 -13.83 26.67
N GLU A 375 -1.51 -13.91 27.49
CA GLU A 375 -0.31 -13.08 27.38
C GLU A 375 0.67 -13.47 26.24
N TYR A 376 0.27 -14.36 25.33
CA TYR A 376 1.14 -14.91 24.28
C TYR A 376 0.60 -14.64 22.87
N PRO A 377 1.35 -13.88 22.03
CA PRO A 377 1.07 -13.77 20.60
C PRO A 377 1.66 -14.97 19.84
N TYR A 378 0.82 -15.72 19.11
CA TYR A 378 1.23 -16.87 18.31
C TYR A 378 1.23 -16.54 16.82
N ILE A 379 2.33 -16.83 16.12
CA ILE A 379 2.38 -16.87 14.65
C ILE A 379 1.87 -18.24 14.18
N ILE A 380 0.76 -18.27 13.45
CA ILE A 380 0.13 -19.52 12.98
C ILE A 380 0.46 -19.87 11.53
N ASP A 381 1.09 -18.96 10.79
CA ASP A 381 1.70 -19.25 9.50
C ASP A 381 3.08 -18.59 9.40
N SER A 382 4.10 -19.42 9.22
CA SER A 382 5.51 -19.01 9.16
C SER A 382 6.14 -19.39 7.81
N GLU A 383 5.34 -19.67 6.78
CA GLU A 383 5.84 -20.12 5.48
C GLU A 383 6.60 -19.06 4.69
N THR A 384 6.52 -17.80 5.12
CA THR A 384 7.11 -16.60 4.51
C THR A 384 8.26 -16.01 5.33
N ILE A 385 8.91 -16.80 6.18
CA ILE A 385 10.24 -16.42 6.72
C ILE A 385 11.33 -16.74 5.69
N PHE A 386 12.46 -16.04 5.76
CA PHE A 386 13.51 -16.03 4.74
C PHE A 386 13.01 -15.54 3.36
N HIS A 387 11.96 -14.71 3.36
CA HIS A 387 11.29 -14.27 2.14
C HIS A 387 12.20 -13.40 1.26
N GLN A 388 11.96 -13.49 -0.04
CA GLN A 388 12.64 -12.74 -1.08
C GLN A 388 11.62 -12.10 -2.00
N TYR A 389 11.84 -10.83 -2.35
CA TYR A 389 10.94 -10.10 -3.22
C TYR A 389 11.33 -10.28 -4.70
N PRO A 390 10.40 -10.71 -5.58
CA PRO A 390 10.64 -10.67 -7.01
C PRO A 390 10.98 -9.26 -7.48
N LYS A 391 12.03 -9.15 -8.29
CA LYS A 391 12.50 -7.85 -8.76
C LYS A 391 11.52 -7.24 -9.76
N LEU A 392 11.19 -5.97 -9.54
CA LEU A 392 10.32 -5.19 -10.40
C LEU A 392 11.16 -4.33 -11.35
N ASN A 393 10.74 -4.26 -12.60
CA ASN A 393 11.30 -3.47 -13.68
C ASN A 393 10.89 -1.99 -13.54
N PHE A 394 11.44 -1.34 -12.52
CA PHE A 394 11.39 0.11 -12.38
C PHE A 394 12.72 0.73 -12.80
N PRO A 395 12.72 2.01 -13.25
CA PRO A 395 13.97 2.73 -13.52
C PRO A 395 14.89 2.76 -12.30
N ASP A 396 16.20 2.65 -12.52
CA ASP A 396 17.18 2.86 -11.44
C ASP A 396 17.02 4.28 -10.89
N SER A 397 16.65 4.37 -9.61
CA SER A 397 16.50 5.62 -8.90
C SER A 397 16.63 5.39 -7.39
N ALA A 398 17.09 6.42 -6.68
CA ALA A 398 17.14 6.42 -5.22
C ALA A 398 15.76 6.19 -4.59
N GLU A 399 14.68 6.70 -5.21
CA GLU A 399 13.30 6.46 -4.74
C GLU A 399 12.93 4.97 -4.78
N VAL A 400 13.25 4.26 -5.87
CA VAL A 400 13.02 2.81 -5.99
C VAL A 400 13.81 2.04 -4.95
N LYS A 401 15.09 2.38 -4.77
CA LYS A 401 15.97 1.72 -3.80
C LYS A 401 15.45 1.86 -2.37
N LEU A 402 14.99 3.04 -2.00
CA LEU A 402 14.38 3.29 -0.69
C LEU A 402 13.06 2.55 -0.49
N LYS A 403 12.24 2.35 -1.55
CA LYS A 403 11.04 1.50 -1.46
C LYS A 403 11.38 0.04 -1.19
N TYR A 404 12.45 -0.48 -1.80
CA TYR A 404 12.96 -1.82 -1.46
C TYR A 404 13.51 -1.86 -0.04
N GLU A 405 14.29 -0.87 0.39
CA GLU A 405 14.82 -0.79 1.75
C GLU A 405 13.71 -0.72 2.81
N GLN A 406 12.66 0.05 2.55
CA GLN A 406 11.46 0.07 3.39
C GLN A 406 10.79 -1.30 3.47
N SER A 407 10.65 -1.99 2.34
CA SER A 407 10.07 -3.34 2.28
C SER A 407 10.98 -4.39 2.96
N ASP A 408 12.28 -4.12 3.05
CA ASP A 408 13.26 -4.99 3.71
C ASP A 408 13.39 -4.70 5.23
N SER A 409 12.63 -3.75 5.75
CA SER A 409 12.72 -3.28 7.13
C SER A 409 11.71 -3.92 8.09
N VAL A 410 11.67 -3.48 9.35
CA VAL A 410 10.60 -3.87 10.30
C VAL A 410 9.18 -3.59 9.75
N ILE A 411 9.05 -2.58 8.89
CA ILE A 411 7.77 -2.18 8.27
C ILE A 411 7.31 -3.26 7.30
N GLY A 412 8.20 -3.81 6.48
CA GLY A 412 7.83 -4.79 5.44
C GLY A 412 7.32 -6.14 5.96
N SER A 413 7.35 -6.39 7.27
CA SER A 413 6.90 -7.65 7.87
C SER A 413 5.40 -7.91 7.76
N GLY A 414 4.58 -6.86 7.67
CA GLY A 414 3.12 -6.93 7.82
C GLY A 414 2.63 -6.83 9.28
N LEU A 415 3.53 -6.89 10.27
CA LEU A 415 3.15 -6.81 11.69
C LEU A 415 2.80 -5.38 12.14
N LEU A 416 3.31 -4.37 11.42
CA LEU A 416 3.20 -2.96 11.81
C LEU A 416 2.16 -2.20 11.00
N PRO A 417 1.48 -1.20 11.60
CA PRO A 417 0.44 -0.45 10.93
C PRO A 417 0.89 0.19 9.63
N GLN A 418 0.15 -0.08 8.55
CA GLN A 418 0.35 0.51 7.23
C GLN A 418 -1.00 0.67 6.53
N ALA A 419 -1.16 1.79 5.82
CA ALA A 419 -2.34 2.01 4.99
C ALA A 419 -2.24 1.17 3.71
N MET A 420 -2.94 0.03 3.69
CA MET A 420 -3.11 -0.84 2.54
C MET A 420 -4.40 -0.52 1.77
N PHE A 421 -4.50 -0.97 0.53
CA PHE A 421 -5.65 -0.76 -0.36
C PHE A 421 -6.08 0.71 -0.49
N GLN A 422 -5.11 1.61 -0.59
CA GLN A 422 -5.40 3.05 -0.71
C GLN A 422 -6.23 3.35 -1.96
N ASN A 423 -7.29 4.15 -1.80
CA ASN A 423 -8.04 4.72 -2.92
C ASN A 423 -7.26 5.89 -3.57
N ILE A 424 -7.84 6.54 -4.58
CA ILE A 424 -7.21 7.67 -5.29
C ILE A 424 -6.90 8.84 -4.34
N ASP A 425 -7.74 9.04 -3.33
CA ASP A 425 -7.52 10.08 -2.35
C ASP A 425 -6.36 9.71 -1.40
N GLY A 426 -6.05 8.41 -1.28
CA GLY A 426 -4.98 7.82 -0.44
C GLY A 426 -5.50 7.18 0.86
N LYS A 427 -6.83 7.08 1.02
CA LYS A 427 -7.48 6.44 2.18
C LYS A 427 -7.36 4.92 2.03
N GLY A 428 -6.71 4.27 2.99
CA GLY A 428 -6.54 2.83 3.06
C GLY A 428 -7.07 2.23 4.37
N ILE A 429 -6.90 0.93 4.51
CA ILE A 429 -7.17 0.17 5.74
C ILE A 429 -5.87 -0.41 6.30
N ASP A 430 -5.84 -0.61 7.60
CA ASP A 430 -4.70 -1.20 8.29
C ASP A 430 -4.95 -2.68 8.56
N LEU A 431 -4.25 -3.55 7.81
CA LEU A 431 -4.29 -5.00 7.98
C LEU A 431 -3.15 -5.54 8.85
N SER A 432 -2.43 -4.66 9.55
CA SER A 432 -1.29 -5.09 10.35
C SER A 432 -1.71 -5.98 11.49
N ALA A 433 -0.80 -6.83 11.95
CA ALA A 433 -1.08 -7.69 13.09
C ALA A 433 -1.35 -6.96 14.42
N LEU A 434 -1.06 -5.65 14.51
CA LEU A 434 -1.41 -4.79 15.64
C LEU A 434 -2.84 -4.21 15.55
N ASN A 435 -3.55 -4.43 14.45
CA ASN A 435 -4.93 -4.03 14.26
C ASN A 435 -5.81 -5.27 14.01
N GLY A 436 -6.95 -5.35 14.66
CA GLY A 436 -7.91 -6.45 14.49
C GLY A 436 -9.34 -5.95 14.37
N LYS A 437 -9.52 -4.63 14.23
CA LYS A 437 -10.81 -3.96 14.19
C LYS A 437 -11.46 -4.14 12.82
N GLU A 438 -12.78 -4.25 12.84
CA GLU A 438 -13.60 -4.04 11.65
C GLU A 438 -13.42 -2.60 11.14
N GLN A 439 -13.13 -2.45 9.85
CA GLN A 439 -12.88 -1.17 9.18
C GLN A 439 -13.72 -1.06 7.91
N ASP A 440 -14.19 0.14 7.59
CA ASP A 440 -14.85 0.38 6.31
C ASP A 440 -13.85 0.22 5.16
N LEU A 441 -14.20 -0.60 4.17
CA LEU A 441 -13.36 -0.75 2.99
C LEU A 441 -13.39 0.53 2.16
N PRO A 442 -12.25 0.97 1.58
CA PRO A 442 -12.18 2.20 0.79
C PRO A 442 -12.73 2.00 -0.64
N PHE A 443 -13.35 0.86 -0.91
CA PHE A 443 -13.97 0.47 -2.17
C PHE A 443 -15.21 -0.37 -1.91
N LYS A 444 -16.14 -0.35 -2.85
CA LYS A 444 -17.36 -1.16 -2.81
C LYS A 444 -17.07 -2.59 -3.23
N VAL A 445 -17.79 -3.55 -2.64
CA VAL A 445 -17.72 -4.98 -2.97
C VAL A 445 -18.99 -5.40 -3.69
N LEU A 446 -18.85 -6.27 -4.69
CA LEU A 446 -19.98 -6.85 -5.42
C LEU A 446 -20.74 -7.83 -4.52
N ALA A 447 -22.02 -7.57 -4.27
CA ALA A 447 -22.86 -8.39 -3.39
C ALA A 447 -24.21 -8.76 -4.04
N LEU A 448 -24.69 -9.96 -3.74
CA LEU A 448 -26.01 -10.43 -4.17
C LEU A 448 -27.12 -9.76 -3.33
N ASN A 449 -28.15 -9.24 -4.00
CA ASN A 449 -29.31 -8.62 -3.37
C ASN A 449 -30.55 -9.51 -3.52
N GLN A 450 -31.50 -9.40 -2.57
CA GLN A 450 -32.79 -10.11 -2.59
C GLN A 450 -32.66 -11.62 -2.89
N ASN A 451 -31.82 -12.31 -2.10
CA ASN A 451 -31.57 -13.75 -2.29
C ASN A 451 -32.88 -14.56 -2.29
N SER A 452 -32.97 -15.54 -3.18
CA SER A 452 -34.15 -16.39 -3.43
C SER A 452 -35.44 -15.66 -3.83
N LYS A 453 -35.35 -14.45 -4.42
CA LYS A 453 -36.52 -13.68 -4.91
C LYS A 453 -36.35 -13.27 -6.37
N ASP A 454 -37.44 -12.82 -6.99
CA ASP A 454 -37.43 -12.41 -8.40
C ASP A 454 -36.80 -11.04 -8.71
N GLU A 455 -36.36 -10.33 -7.67
CA GLU A 455 -35.61 -9.07 -7.72
C GLU A 455 -34.09 -9.29 -7.55
N MET A 456 -33.63 -10.54 -7.73
CA MET A 456 -32.25 -10.93 -7.49
C MET A 456 -31.28 -10.28 -8.49
N GLU A 457 -30.33 -9.52 -7.96
CA GLU A 457 -29.32 -8.80 -8.74
C GLU A 457 -27.98 -8.67 -7.98
N PHE A 458 -26.89 -8.48 -8.71
CA PHE A 458 -25.60 -8.11 -8.13
C PHE A 458 -25.41 -6.59 -8.14
N THR A 459 -25.09 -6.01 -7.00
CA THR A 459 -24.86 -4.56 -6.85
C THR A 459 -23.58 -4.28 -6.06
N MET A 460 -22.92 -3.15 -6.35
CA MET A 460 -21.75 -2.69 -5.60
C MET A 460 -22.22 -2.06 -4.28
N LYS A 461 -21.85 -2.66 -3.14
CA LYS A 461 -22.24 -2.20 -1.79
C LYS A 461 -21.02 -1.83 -0.96
N GLU A 462 -21.22 -0.89 -0.04
CA GLU A 462 -20.24 -0.64 1.02
C GLU A 462 -20.06 -1.92 1.85
N ALA A 463 -18.83 -2.21 2.22
CA ALA A 463 -18.48 -3.41 2.97
C ALA A 463 -17.41 -3.07 4.00
N LYS A 464 -17.27 -3.94 5.00
CA LYS A 464 -16.29 -3.81 6.07
C LYS A 464 -15.37 -5.01 6.12
N SER A 465 -14.15 -4.81 6.62
CA SER A 465 -13.22 -5.89 6.91
C SER A 465 -13.72 -6.75 8.07
N GLN A 466 -13.35 -8.03 8.10
CA GLN A 466 -13.68 -8.89 9.24
C GLN A 466 -12.76 -8.60 10.43
N SER A 467 -13.27 -8.76 11.65
CA SER A 467 -12.46 -8.73 12.87
C SER A 467 -11.61 -9.99 13.01
N ALA A 468 -10.43 -9.88 13.64
CA ALA A 468 -9.52 -11.00 13.84
C ALA A 468 -9.28 -11.34 15.32
N LYS A 469 -8.59 -12.46 15.56
CA LYS A 469 -8.30 -13.01 16.90
C LYS A 469 -6.89 -12.67 17.38
N ASN A 470 -6.31 -11.59 16.87
CA ASN A 470 -4.94 -11.14 17.13
C ASN A 470 -4.81 -10.15 18.30
N LEU A 471 -5.91 -9.58 18.78
CA LEU A 471 -5.86 -8.57 19.84
C LEU A 471 -6.13 -9.19 21.23
N PRO A 472 -5.34 -8.81 22.26
CA PRO A 472 -5.61 -9.25 23.63
C PRO A 472 -6.93 -8.65 24.13
N LYS A 473 -7.68 -9.44 24.91
CA LYS A 473 -8.88 -8.96 25.63
C LYS A 473 -8.65 -8.98 27.12
N LEU A 474 -9.15 -7.98 27.82
CA LEU A 474 -9.26 -8.00 29.28
C LEU A 474 -10.76 -7.95 29.65
N GLY A 475 -11.28 -9.07 30.17
CA GLY A 475 -12.72 -9.24 30.32
C GLY A 475 -13.43 -9.33 28.95
N VAL A 476 -14.21 -8.31 28.60
CA VAL A 476 -14.91 -8.21 27.30
C VAL A 476 -14.29 -7.17 26.36
N GLU A 477 -13.37 -6.36 26.86
CA GLU A 477 -12.80 -5.22 26.12
C GLU A 477 -11.54 -5.66 25.36
N GLU A 478 -11.48 -5.29 24.09
CA GLU A 478 -10.26 -5.39 23.28
C GLU A 478 -9.28 -4.31 23.71
N ILE A 479 -8.06 -4.71 24.00
CA ILE A 479 -6.99 -3.79 24.33
C ILE A 479 -6.18 -3.55 23.07
N TYR A 480 -5.96 -2.28 22.77
CA TYR A 480 -5.25 -1.82 21.60
C TYR A 480 -3.86 -1.30 21.97
N VAL A 481 -2.99 -1.19 20.96
CA VAL A 481 -1.55 -0.95 21.14
C VAL A 481 -1.21 0.43 21.71
N GLU A 482 -2.15 1.37 21.72
CA GLU A 482 -1.90 2.78 21.97
C GLU A 482 -1.34 3.03 23.39
N ASP A 483 -1.77 2.29 24.39
CA ASP A 483 -1.25 2.48 25.75
C ASP A 483 -0.01 1.62 26.06
N TYR A 484 0.46 0.82 25.09
CA TYR A 484 1.46 -0.23 25.30
C TYR A 484 2.68 -0.13 24.37
N LEU A 485 2.84 0.99 23.65
CA LEU A 485 3.97 1.23 22.74
C LEU A 485 5.33 1.00 23.40
N THR A 486 5.53 1.47 24.63
CA THR A 486 6.81 1.31 25.34
C THR A 486 7.17 -0.17 25.50
N PHE A 487 6.21 -1.03 25.84
CA PHE A 487 6.45 -2.48 25.96
C PHE A 487 6.84 -3.10 24.62
N ILE A 488 6.24 -2.68 23.50
CA ILE A 488 6.64 -3.15 22.17
C ILE A 488 8.07 -2.74 21.85
N ILE A 489 8.42 -1.46 22.10
CA ILE A 489 9.78 -0.96 21.86
C ILE A 489 10.80 -1.71 22.73
N ASP A 490 10.51 -1.90 24.01
CA ASP A 490 11.37 -2.61 24.94
C ASP A 490 11.58 -4.06 24.48
N GLY A 491 10.50 -4.75 24.10
CA GLY A 491 10.56 -6.12 23.61
C GLY A 491 11.32 -6.27 22.30
N PHE A 492 11.15 -5.31 21.38
CA PHE A 492 11.91 -5.24 20.13
C PHE A 492 13.40 -5.07 20.42
N GLN A 493 13.76 -4.12 21.29
CA GLN A 493 15.16 -3.88 21.67
C GLN A 493 15.78 -5.08 22.39
N GLU A 494 15.03 -5.75 23.28
CA GLU A 494 15.48 -6.98 23.93
C GLU A 494 15.84 -8.06 22.91
N MET A 495 14.98 -8.28 21.90
CA MET A 495 15.24 -9.27 20.86
C MET A 495 16.43 -8.88 19.98
N CYS A 496 16.51 -7.63 19.54
CA CYS A 496 17.64 -7.17 18.73
C CYS A 496 18.98 -7.28 19.47
N LYS A 497 19.02 -6.92 20.75
CA LYS A 497 20.21 -7.08 21.59
C LYS A 497 20.60 -8.55 21.78
N PHE A 498 19.61 -9.45 21.91
CA PHE A 498 19.88 -10.89 21.92
C PHE A 498 20.60 -11.34 20.64
N PHE A 499 20.17 -10.89 19.46
CA PHE A 499 20.87 -11.21 18.20
C PHE A 499 22.29 -10.62 18.11
N ILE A 500 22.53 -9.45 18.70
CA ILE A 500 23.89 -8.86 18.79
C ILE A 500 24.78 -9.69 19.73
N GLU A 501 24.26 -10.06 20.91
CA GLU A 501 24.99 -10.80 21.94
C GLU A 501 25.34 -12.23 21.50
N TYR A 502 24.39 -12.95 20.92
CA TYR A 502 24.56 -14.36 20.50
C TYR A 502 24.95 -14.52 19.02
N LYS A 503 25.37 -13.43 18.36
CA LYS A 503 25.68 -13.38 16.92
C LYS A 503 26.62 -14.50 16.47
N GLU A 504 27.73 -14.70 17.19
CA GLU A 504 28.73 -15.71 16.84
C GLU A 504 28.18 -17.14 16.95
N GLU A 505 27.36 -17.41 17.97
CA GLU A 505 26.75 -18.72 18.18
C GLU A 505 25.70 -19.01 17.10
N ILE A 506 24.81 -18.04 16.83
CA ILE A 506 23.75 -18.12 15.82
C ILE A 506 24.34 -18.43 14.44
N LEU A 507 25.42 -17.74 14.06
CA LEU A 507 26.04 -17.83 12.74
C LEU A 507 27.10 -18.92 12.61
N SER A 508 27.40 -19.66 13.68
CA SER A 508 28.40 -20.73 13.65
C SER A 508 27.97 -21.90 12.74
N GLU A 509 28.93 -22.70 12.25
CA GLU A 509 28.64 -23.86 11.38
C GLU A 509 27.72 -24.92 12.03
N ARG A 510 27.64 -24.93 13.36
CA ARG A 510 26.76 -25.81 14.15
C ARG A 510 25.71 -25.01 14.93
N GLY A 511 25.53 -23.74 14.57
CA GLY A 511 24.63 -22.82 15.23
C GLY A 511 23.17 -23.15 14.92
N PRO A 512 22.24 -22.58 15.70
CA PRO A 512 20.81 -22.81 15.56
C PRO A 512 20.25 -22.34 14.21
N LEU A 513 20.94 -21.46 13.46
CA LEU A 513 20.46 -21.01 12.14
C LEU A 513 20.55 -22.10 11.07
N ILE A 514 21.45 -23.09 11.22
CA ILE A 514 21.70 -24.12 10.19
C ILE A 514 20.46 -24.96 9.86
N ILE A 515 19.55 -25.11 10.81
CA ILE A 515 18.31 -25.89 10.68
C ILE A 515 17.33 -25.31 9.66
N PHE A 516 17.59 -24.09 9.17
CA PHE A 516 16.78 -23.45 8.15
C PHE A 516 17.26 -23.74 6.72
N LYS A 517 18.45 -24.31 6.51
CA LYS A 517 18.94 -24.66 5.15
C LYS A 517 18.06 -25.71 4.50
N GLU A 518 17.91 -25.62 3.17
CA GLU A 518 17.12 -26.54 2.35
C GLU A 518 15.61 -26.58 2.69
N ASN A 519 15.13 -25.68 3.55
CA ASN A 519 13.71 -25.59 3.87
C ASN A 519 12.94 -24.95 2.72
N LYS A 520 11.78 -25.52 2.37
CA LYS A 520 10.87 -24.93 1.39
C LYS A 520 10.05 -23.78 2.01
N ILE A 521 10.02 -22.64 1.32
CA ILE A 521 9.28 -21.43 1.72
C ILE A 521 8.39 -20.90 0.59
N ARG A 522 7.37 -20.12 0.94
CA ARG A 522 6.48 -19.43 -0.01
C ARG A 522 7.03 -18.05 -0.36
N ILE A 523 6.97 -17.71 -1.65
CA ILE A 523 7.23 -16.37 -2.16
C ILE A 523 5.91 -15.74 -2.59
N VAL A 524 5.47 -14.73 -1.84
CA VAL A 524 4.36 -13.86 -2.23
C VAL A 524 4.83 -12.90 -3.33
N ALA A 525 4.67 -13.30 -4.58
CA ALA A 525 5.10 -12.49 -5.74
C ALA A 525 4.18 -11.29 -6.01
N ARG A 526 2.91 -11.41 -5.62
CA ARG A 526 1.85 -10.40 -5.75
C ARG A 526 0.89 -10.59 -4.59
N ALA A 527 0.34 -9.49 -4.08
CA ALA A 527 -0.67 -9.53 -3.03
C ALA A 527 -1.88 -10.40 -3.44
N THR A 528 -2.25 -11.33 -2.56
CA THR A 528 -3.30 -12.34 -2.80
C THR A 528 -4.63 -11.72 -3.23
N GLN A 529 -5.02 -10.59 -2.63
CA GLN A 529 -6.25 -9.88 -2.98
C GLN A 529 -6.33 -9.50 -4.48
N GLN A 530 -5.21 -9.23 -5.14
CA GLN A 530 -5.22 -8.95 -6.59
C GLN A 530 -5.67 -10.17 -7.38
N TYR A 531 -5.22 -11.37 -6.99
CA TYR A 531 -5.69 -12.62 -7.61
C TYR A 531 -7.14 -12.92 -7.25
N CYS A 532 -7.55 -12.72 -6.00
CA CYS A 532 -8.94 -12.90 -5.60
C CYS A 532 -9.90 -12.01 -6.40
N ASN A 533 -9.50 -10.77 -6.71
CA ASN A 533 -10.27 -9.89 -7.59
C ASN A 533 -10.41 -10.48 -9.00
N PHE A 534 -9.33 -11.04 -9.57
CA PHE A 534 -9.40 -11.73 -10.87
C PHE A 534 -10.29 -12.97 -10.82
N LEU A 535 -10.18 -13.79 -9.77
CA LEU A 535 -11.00 -14.99 -9.59
C LEU A 535 -12.48 -14.62 -9.43
N GLN A 536 -12.80 -13.59 -8.64
CA GLN A 536 -14.15 -13.08 -8.49
C GLN A 536 -14.71 -12.57 -9.83
N GLU A 537 -13.93 -11.75 -10.57
CA GLU A 537 -14.38 -11.28 -11.87
C GLU A 537 -14.51 -12.41 -12.91
N SER A 538 -13.68 -13.44 -12.80
CA SER A 538 -13.71 -14.60 -13.70
C SER A 538 -15.05 -15.32 -13.71
N THR A 539 -15.86 -15.21 -12.64
CA THR A 539 -17.19 -15.83 -12.55
C THR A 539 -18.26 -15.10 -13.37
N HIS A 540 -17.93 -14.01 -14.07
CA HIS A 540 -18.89 -13.30 -14.92
C HIS A 540 -19.41 -14.24 -16.04
N PRO A 541 -20.73 -14.23 -16.35
CA PRO A 541 -21.34 -15.18 -17.29
C PRO A 541 -20.66 -15.24 -18.67
N ASP A 542 -20.20 -14.11 -19.20
CA ASP A 542 -19.50 -14.07 -20.50
C ASP A 542 -18.20 -14.89 -20.51
N TYR A 543 -17.42 -14.85 -19.42
CA TYR A 543 -16.20 -15.65 -19.28
C TYR A 543 -16.53 -17.14 -19.06
N MET A 544 -17.68 -17.40 -18.46
CA MET A 544 -18.18 -18.75 -18.19
C MET A 544 -18.73 -19.46 -19.44
N ARG A 545 -18.93 -18.75 -20.55
CA ARG A 545 -19.33 -19.32 -21.85
C ARG A 545 -18.14 -19.73 -22.74
N ASP A 546 -17.06 -18.95 -22.75
CA ASP A 546 -15.93 -19.15 -23.65
C ASP A 546 -14.58 -18.88 -22.95
N SER A 547 -13.70 -19.89 -22.95
CA SER A 547 -12.41 -19.81 -22.25
C SER A 547 -11.48 -18.75 -22.84
N ILE A 548 -11.64 -18.35 -24.11
CA ILE A 548 -10.83 -17.28 -24.70
C ILE A 548 -11.15 -15.93 -24.08
N LEU A 549 -12.42 -15.69 -23.72
CA LEU A 549 -12.81 -14.46 -23.01
C LEU A 549 -12.28 -14.48 -21.57
N LEU A 550 -12.30 -15.65 -20.92
CA LEU A 550 -11.71 -15.83 -19.60
C LEU A 550 -10.19 -15.57 -19.61
N GLU A 551 -9.47 -16.15 -20.56
CA GLU A 551 -8.04 -15.87 -20.71
C GLU A 551 -7.78 -14.39 -21.01
N GLN A 552 -8.61 -13.76 -21.85
CA GLN A 552 -8.51 -12.32 -22.11
C GLN A 552 -8.59 -11.50 -20.82
N LEU A 553 -9.43 -11.88 -19.84
CA LEU A 553 -9.45 -11.22 -18.53
C LEU A 553 -8.10 -11.36 -17.82
N PHE A 554 -7.57 -12.58 -17.75
CA PHE A 554 -6.32 -12.86 -17.04
C PHE A 554 -5.08 -12.30 -17.72
N GLU A 555 -5.10 -12.05 -19.04
CA GLU A 555 -4.00 -11.37 -19.72
C GLU A 555 -3.67 -9.98 -19.15
N ARG A 556 -4.59 -9.37 -18.39
CA ARG A 556 -4.31 -8.11 -17.68
C ARG A 556 -3.22 -8.24 -16.61
N VAL A 557 -2.90 -9.46 -16.14
CA VAL A 557 -1.81 -9.67 -15.17
C VAL A 557 -0.43 -9.32 -15.74
N TRP A 558 -0.27 -9.34 -17.08
CA TRP A 558 0.95 -8.91 -17.78
C TRP A 558 1.35 -7.45 -17.50
N TYR A 559 0.41 -6.61 -17.06
CA TYR A 559 0.72 -5.22 -16.70
C TYR A 559 1.67 -5.10 -15.50
N TYR A 560 1.75 -6.13 -14.66
CA TYR A 560 2.61 -6.05 -13.48
C TYR A 560 4.08 -6.00 -13.88
N PRO A 561 4.86 -5.07 -13.31
CA PRO A 561 6.20 -4.76 -13.81
C PRO A 561 7.24 -5.75 -13.29
N TYR A 562 7.04 -7.06 -13.40
CA TYR A 562 8.12 -8.02 -13.12
C TYR A 562 9.27 -7.81 -14.10
N GLU A 563 10.51 -7.91 -13.61
CA GLU A 563 11.70 -7.96 -14.46
C GLU A 563 11.75 -9.28 -15.25
N ASN A 564 11.51 -10.41 -14.57
CA ASN A 564 11.30 -11.68 -15.24
C ASN A 564 9.80 -11.95 -15.41
N LYS A 565 9.31 -11.82 -16.65
CA LYS A 565 7.91 -11.99 -17.03
C LYS A 565 7.45 -13.47 -17.12
N GLU A 566 8.35 -14.43 -16.96
CA GLU A 566 8.00 -15.87 -16.94
C GLU A 566 6.98 -16.20 -15.85
N LEU A 567 7.09 -15.56 -14.68
CA LEU A 567 6.12 -15.59 -13.57
C LEU A 567 4.66 -15.48 -14.03
N VAL A 568 4.39 -14.55 -14.95
CA VAL A 568 3.03 -14.21 -15.40
C VAL A 568 2.35 -15.39 -16.09
N ILE A 569 3.12 -16.25 -16.74
CA ILE A 569 2.59 -17.43 -17.43
C ILE A 569 2.05 -18.42 -16.41
N HIS A 570 2.78 -18.64 -15.31
CA HIS A 570 2.35 -19.52 -14.23
C HIS A 570 1.19 -18.90 -13.41
N GLU A 571 1.17 -17.57 -13.22
CA GLU A 571 0.02 -16.87 -12.64
C GLU A 571 -1.27 -17.18 -13.42
N ILE A 572 -1.24 -17.05 -14.76
CA ILE A 572 -2.41 -17.32 -15.61
C ILE A 572 -2.81 -18.79 -15.55
N GLN A 573 -1.85 -19.72 -15.52
CA GLN A 573 -2.14 -21.15 -15.43
C GLN A 573 -2.93 -21.52 -14.16
N ASP A 574 -2.55 -20.96 -13.01
CA ASP A 574 -3.26 -21.21 -11.75
C ASP A 574 -4.64 -20.53 -11.73
N LEU A 575 -4.74 -19.30 -12.22
CA LEU A 575 -6.01 -18.58 -12.34
C LEU A 575 -7.02 -19.32 -13.23
N LEU A 576 -6.56 -19.97 -14.31
CA LEU A 576 -7.41 -20.81 -15.17
C LEU A 576 -7.95 -22.06 -14.46
N ARG A 577 -7.23 -22.58 -13.46
CA ARG A 577 -7.68 -23.67 -12.56
C ARG A 577 -8.56 -23.17 -11.41
N ALA A 578 -8.84 -21.87 -11.38
CA ALA A 578 -9.52 -21.17 -10.30
C ALA A 578 -8.79 -21.29 -8.94
N ASP A 579 -7.46 -21.32 -8.97
CA ASP A 579 -6.60 -21.26 -7.79
C ASP A 579 -5.90 -19.89 -7.70
N VAL A 580 -5.55 -19.52 -6.48
CA VAL A 580 -4.64 -18.41 -6.24
C VAL A 580 -3.23 -18.86 -6.60
N PRO A 581 -2.48 -18.13 -7.46
CA PRO A 581 -1.11 -18.50 -7.80
C PRO A 581 -0.20 -18.61 -6.58
N ILE A 582 0.64 -19.64 -6.58
CA ILE A 582 1.63 -19.87 -5.51
C ILE A 582 3.01 -20.11 -6.10
N PHE A 583 4.01 -19.49 -5.48
CA PHE A 583 5.41 -19.65 -5.81
C PHE A 583 6.20 -20.06 -4.58
N THR A 584 7.20 -20.91 -4.77
CA THR A 584 8.02 -21.42 -3.67
C THR A 584 9.49 -21.37 -4.02
N THR A 585 10.35 -21.33 -3.02
CA THR A 585 11.80 -21.50 -3.16
C THR A 585 12.32 -22.32 -1.97
N PHE A 586 13.60 -22.66 -2.00
CA PHE A 586 14.32 -23.18 -0.84
C PHE A 586 15.15 -22.06 -0.23
N THR A 587 15.26 -22.02 1.10
CA THR A 587 15.95 -20.94 1.81
C THR A 587 17.36 -20.69 1.30
N ASP A 588 18.09 -21.71 0.88
CA ASP A 588 19.46 -21.64 0.37
C ASP A 588 19.56 -21.71 -1.17
N SER A 589 18.44 -21.64 -1.88
CA SER A 589 18.38 -21.59 -3.34
C SER A 589 18.18 -20.17 -3.88
N ARG A 590 18.54 -19.99 -5.15
CA ARG A 590 18.26 -18.78 -5.95
C ARG A 590 17.14 -18.99 -6.96
N ASP A 591 16.62 -20.20 -7.05
CA ASP A 591 15.60 -20.56 -8.02
C ASP A 591 14.21 -20.25 -7.48
N LEU A 592 13.25 -20.05 -8.38
CA LEU A 592 11.84 -19.95 -8.04
C LEU A 592 11.08 -21.11 -8.68
N TYR A 593 10.13 -21.69 -7.95
CA TYR A 593 9.32 -22.81 -8.42
C TYR A 593 7.86 -22.39 -8.52
N SER A 594 7.24 -22.69 -9.66
CA SER A 594 5.80 -22.50 -9.86
C SER A 594 4.97 -23.51 -9.05
N SER A 595 3.65 -23.34 -9.07
CA SER A 595 2.69 -24.27 -8.47
C SER A 595 2.80 -25.71 -9.00
N THR A 596 3.24 -25.88 -10.25
CA THR A 596 3.43 -27.18 -10.93
C THR A 596 4.81 -27.79 -10.68
N GLY A 597 5.71 -27.05 -10.00
CA GLY A 597 7.10 -27.48 -9.76
C GLY A 597 8.07 -27.14 -10.90
N GLU A 598 7.62 -26.38 -11.92
CA GLU A 598 8.52 -25.86 -12.96
C GLU A 598 9.51 -24.87 -12.33
N ARG A 599 10.78 -24.99 -12.69
CA ARG A 599 11.91 -24.26 -12.09
C ARG A 599 12.31 -23.09 -12.98
N MET A 600 12.28 -21.89 -12.40
CA MET A 600 12.87 -20.66 -12.94
C MET A 600 14.27 -20.51 -12.33
N GLU A 601 15.30 -20.86 -13.12
CA GLU A 601 16.69 -20.89 -12.66
C GLU A 601 17.25 -19.49 -12.38
N ASP A 602 18.06 -19.37 -11.31
CA ASP A 602 18.75 -18.12 -10.92
C ASP A 602 17.85 -16.88 -10.89
N PHE A 603 16.60 -17.09 -10.45
CA PHE A 603 15.58 -16.05 -10.37
C PHE A 603 15.97 -14.92 -9.41
N PHE A 604 16.60 -15.28 -8.28
CA PHE A 604 17.12 -14.37 -7.28
C PHE A 604 18.65 -14.23 -7.37
N LYS A 605 19.18 -13.06 -7.00
CA LYS A 605 20.63 -12.80 -7.00
C LYS A 605 21.37 -13.50 -5.86
N GLU A 606 20.71 -13.63 -4.71
CA GLU A 606 21.20 -14.25 -3.48
C GLU A 606 20.08 -15.14 -2.95
N SER A 607 20.37 -16.12 -2.09
CA SER A 607 19.33 -16.92 -1.43
C SER A 607 18.77 -16.24 -0.19
N GLY A 608 17.61 -16.67 0.30
CA GLY A 608 17.01 -16.14 1.53
C GLY A 608 17.94 -16.33 2.75
N TYR A 609 18.64 -17.47 2.81
CA TYR A 609 19.59 -17.83 3.85
C TYR A 609 20.81 -16.91 3.83
N GLU A 610 21.37 -16.64 2.63
CA GLU A 610 22.47 -15.67 2.47
C GLU A 610 22.06 -14.28 2.99
N GLN A 611 20.84 -13.83 2.67
CA GLN A 611 20.34 -12.53 3.09
C GLN A 611 20.11 -12.44 4.62
N VAL A 612 19.53 -13.48 5.24
CA VAL A 612 19.35 -13.54 6.70
C VAL A 612 20.70 -13.61 7.42
N TYR A 613 21.63 -14.44 6.93
CA TYR A 613 22.98 -14.51 7.46
C TYR A 613 23.67 -13.14 7.44
N ASN A 614 23.65 -12.47 6.28
CA ASN A 614 24.26 -11.16 6.09
C ASN A 614 23.60 -10.10 6.98
N ARG A 615 22.27 -10.14 7.15
CA ARG A 615 21.54 -9.25 8.06
C ARG A 615 22.04 -9.38 9.49
N ILE A 616 22.03 -10.59 10.03
CA ILE A 616 22.46 -10.84 11.41
C ILE A 616 23.94 -10.49 11.60
N TYR A 617 24.79 -10.81 10.61
CA TYR A 617 26.22 -10.52 10.67
C TYR A 617 26.50 -9.01 10.79
N HIS A 618 25.87 -8.19 9.94
CA HIS A 618 26.09 -6.74 9.91
C HIS A 618 25.21 -5.96 10.90
N PHE A 619 24.27 -6.61 11.60
CA PHE A 619 23.38 -5.91 12.53
C PHE A 619 24.15 -5.35 13.74
N ASP A 620 24.00 -4.06 14.00
CA ASP A 620 24.68 -3.33 15.06
C ASP A 620 23.75 -2.34 15.77
N ASP A 621 24.27 -1.61 16.76
CA ASP A 621 23.48 -0.62 17.52
C ASP A 621 22.95 0.52 16.63
N LYS A 622 23.64 0.86 15.54
CA LYS A 622 23.19 1.91 14.62
C LYS A 622 21.95 1.45 13.85
N GLU A 623 21.97 0.23 13.33
CA GLU A 623 20.82 -0.35 12.64
C GLU A 623 19.65 -0.61 13.61
N LEU A 624 19.94 -1.02 14.85
CA LEU A 624 18.92 -1.14 15.90
C LEU A 624 18.16 0.17 16.12
N GLU A 625 18.87 1.28 16.33
CA GLU A 625 18.23 2.57 16.59
C GLU A 625 17.42 3.06 15.38
N LYS A 626 17.91 2.81 14.16
CA LYS A 626 17.18 3.10 12.91
C LYS A 626 15.86 2.32 12.83
N GLN A 627 15.91 1.00 13.03
CA GLN A 627 14.71 0.16 12.98
C GLN A 627 13.74 0.48 14.14
N ARG A 628 14.26 0.84 15.32
CA ARG A 628 13.45 1.31 16.45
C ARG A 628 12.69 2.58 16.10
N GLY A 629 13.33 3.55 15.45
CA GLY A 629 12.69 4.77 14.97
C GLY A 629 11.52 4.45 14.02
N TRP A 630 11.73 3.57 13.04
CA TRP A 630 10.70 3.17 12.08
C TRP A 630 9.53 2.43 12.74
N LEU A 631 9.82 1.53 13.68
CA LEU A 631 8.81 0.87 14.50
C LEU A 631 7.95 1.87 15.27
N LYS A 632 8.59 2.85 15.93
CA LYS A 632 7.89 3.88 16.68
C LYS A 632 7.01 4.74 15.76
N LEU A 633 7.47 5.13 14.57
CA LEU A 633 6.64 5.89 13.63
C LEU A 633 5.40 5.11 13.22
N ALA A 634 5.58 3.85 12.84
CA ALA A 634 4.49 3.06 12.28
C ALA A 634 3.33 2.96 13.29
N ILE A 635 3.65 2.82 14.57
CA ILE A 635 2.66 2.74 15.64
C ILE A 635 2.11 4.11 16.04
N GLN A 636 2.95 5.13 16.23
CA GLN A 636 2.49 6.47 16.66
C GLN A 636 1.76 7.22 15.54
N GLY A 637 2.24 7.09 14.31
CA GLY A 637 1.70 7.73 13.12
C GLY A 637 0.29 7.31 12.76
N ASN A 638 -0.17 6.16 13.27
CA ASN A 638 -1.53 5.68 13.08
C ASN A 638 -2.52 6.23 14.13
N ARG A 639 -2.06 7.02 15.11
CA ARG A 639 -2.92 7.65 16.11
C ARG A 639 -3.27 9.08 15.72
N ASP A 640 -4.49 9.50 16.09
CA ASP A 640 -4.88 10.91 16.15
C ASP A 640 -4.29 11.52 17.43
N VAL A 641 -2.96 11.71 17.49
CA VAL A 641 -2.30 12.30 18.65
C VAL A 641 -1.79 13.68 18.30
N ASP A 642 -2.33 14.69 19.00
CA ASP A 642 -1.66 15.97 19.18
C ASP A 642 -0.30 15.70 19.83
N ILE A 643 0.77 15.75 19.04
CA ILE A 643 2.14 15.63 19.51
C ILE A 643 2.39 16.81 20.47
N LYS A 644 2.21 16.58 21.77
CA LYS A 644 2.57 17.55 22.80
C LYS A 644 4.08 17.54 22.96
N VAL A 645 4.75 18.35 22.15
CA VAL A 645 6.16 18.62 22.31
C VAL A 645 6.38 19.28 23.67
N GLY A 646 7.23 18.67 24.51
CA GLY A 646 7.43 19.09 25.89
C GLY A 646 8.78 19.75 26.13
N ARG A 647 8.79 21.07 26.36
CA ARG A 647 9.34 21.78 27.54
C ARG A 647 9.42 23.30 27.31
N LYS A 648 9.06 24.08 28.33
CA LYS A 648 9.49 25.47 28.47
C LYS A 648 10.92 25.49 29.03
N GLY A 649 11.90 25.81 28.20
CA GLY A 649 13.23 26.22 28.65
C GLY A 649 13.22 27.70 29.08
N GLU A 650 14.11 28.07 30.00
CA GLU A 650 14.34 29.49 30.31
C GLU A 650 15.14 30.14 29.18
N TYR A 651 14.63 31.27 28.67
CA TYR A 651 15.34 32.09 27.69
C TYR A 651 16.68 32.57 28.26
N ARG A 652 17.79 32.16 27.64
CA ARG A 652 19.12 32.71 27.96
C ARG A 652 19.38 33.92 27.04
N SER A 653 19.58 35.07 27.65
CA SER A 653 19.64 36.37 26.96
C SER A 653 21.01 36.76 26.41
N GLU A 654 22.08 35.98 26.62
CA GLU A 654 23.44 36.37 26.29
C GLU A 654 23.96 35.69 25.01
N LEU A 655 24.37 36.50 24.02
CA LEU A 655 25.08 36.03 22.83
C LEU A 655 26.50 35.60 23.23
N LEU A 656 26.89 34.38 22.88
CA LEU A 656 28.27 33.90 23.05
C LEU A 656 29.23 34.67 22.13
N GLU A 657 30.48 34.91 22.57
CA GLU A 657 31.49 35.59 21.74
C GLU A 657 31.77 34.87 20.40
N ASN A 658 31.60 33.55 20.35
CA ASN A 658 31.85 32.69 19.18
C ASN A 658 30.56 32.23 18.46
N HIS A 659 29.46 32.99 18.57
CA HIS A 659 28.16 32.60 18.00
C HIS A 659 28.19 32.37 16.49
N GLN A 660 28.96 33.16 15.72
CA GLN A 660 29.04 32.99 14.27
C GLN A 660 29.63 31.63 13.86
N GLU A 661 30.75 31.25 14.48
CA GLU A 661 31.38 29.94 14.26
C GLU A 661 30.46 28.81 14.71
N THR A 662 29.78 28.99 15.84
CA THR A 662 28.81 28.01 16.37
C THR A 662 27.66 27.76 15.40
N ILE A 663 27.05 28.83 14.86
CA ILE A 663 25.93 28.73 13.91
C ILE A 663 26.39 28.07 12.60
N LEU A 664 27.56 28.45 12.08
CA LEU A 664 28.08 27.86 10.84
C LEU A 664 28.39 26.38 11.01
N GLN A 665 29.05 26.02 12.12
CA GLN A 665 29.38 24.63 12.41
C GLN A 665 28.11 23.79 12.56
N GLU A 666 27.04 24.33 13.13
CA GLU A 666 25.79 23.60 13.25
C GLU A 666 25.08 23.43 11.90
N ALA A 667 25.08 24.45 11.03
CA ALA A 667 24.61 24.29 9.66
C ALA A 667 25.41 23.23 8.88
N ILE A 668 26.73 23.15 9.12
CA ILE A 668 27.59 22.08 8.60
C ILE A 668 27.17 20.72 9.17
N ASN A 669 26.93 20.60 10.47
CA ASN A 669 26.49 19.34 11.10
C ASN A 669 25.17 18.83 10.50
N ILE A 670 24.21 19.72 10.26
CA ILE A 670 22.94 19.38 9.55
C ILE A 670 23.24 18.91 8.12
N GLY A 671 24.14 19.60 7.40
CA GLY A 671 24.59 19.19 6.07
C GLY A 671 25.27 17.82 6.05
N GLU A 672 26.13 17.51 7.03
CA GLU A 672 26.74 16.18 7.19
C GLU A 672 25.68 15.13 7.45
N ALA A 673 24.72 15.37 8.36
CA ALA A 673 23.66 14.42 8.63
C ALA A 673 22.85 14.08 7.37
N LEU A 674 22.55 15.07 6.52
CA LEU A 674 21.90 14.85 5.23
C LEU A 674 22.79 14.04 4.28
N VAL A 675 24.09 14.34 4.18
CA VAL A 675 25.01 13.60 3.30
C VAL A 675 25.25 12.17 3.80
N GLU A 676 25.25 11.92 5.11
CA GLU A 676 25.45 10.59 5.70
C GLU A 676 24.24 9.67 5.52
N ASN A 677 23.02 10.23 5.54
CA ASN A 677 21.77 9.48 5.43
C ASN A 677 21.24 9.38 3.98
N VAL A 678 21.99 9.88 2.99
CA VAL A 678 21.54 9.85 1.59
C VAL A 678 21.61 8.45 1.01
N VAL A 679 20.55 8.05 0.32
CA VAL A 679 20.55 6.85 -0.51
C VAL A 679 20.69 7.26 -1.98
N LEU A 680 21.68 6.66 -2.65
CA LEU A 680 21.96 6.90 -4.06
C LEU A 680 21.46 5.74 -4.92
N SER A 681 21.01 6.04 -6.14
CA SER A 681 20.81 5.03 -7.19
C SER A 681 22.11 4.26 -7.46
N ASP A 682 21.99 3.11 -8.12
CA ASP A 682 23.17 2.28 -8.42
C ASP A 682 24.12 2.99 -9.38
N ASP A 683 23.58 3.74 -10.35
CA ASP A 683 24.35 4.63 -11.23
C ASP A 683 24.87 5.92 -10.54
N LYS A 684 24.49 6.15 -9.27
CA LYS A 684 24.81 7.32 -8.44
C LYS A 684 24.37 8.67 -9.04
N THR A 685 23.37 8.69 -9.91
CA THR A 685 22.87 9.93 -10.53
C THR A 685 21.68 10.55 -9.81
N THR A 686 20.97 9.78 -8.97
CA THR A 686 19.83 10.24 -8.18
C THR A 686 20.09 10.02 -6.69
N ALA A 687 19.42 10.81 -5.84
CA ALA A 687 19.58 10.83 -4.40
C ALA A 687 18.23 11.07 -3.72
N SER A 688 17.97 10.36 -2.63
CA SER A 688 16.78 10.56 -1.81
C SER A 688 17.03 10.10 -0.37
N TRP A 689 16.08 10.37 0.51
CA TRP A 689 16.09 10.00 1.92
C TRP A 689 14.79 9.32 2.30
N LEU A 690 14.84 8.46 3.32
CA LEU A 690 13.65 7.94 3.97
C LEU A 690 13.29 8.86 5.14
N GLN A 691 12.04 9.34 5.20
CA GLN A 691 11.60 10.22 6.27
C GLN A 691 10.17 9.91 6.72
N ALA A 692 9.75 10.59 7.78
CA ALA A 692 8.35 10.68 8.17
C ALA A 692 7.59 11.57 7.18
N ASN A 693 6.60 11.00 6.48
CA ASN A 693 5.69 11.70 5.59
C ASN A 693 4.28 11.69 6.18
N VAL A 694 3.54 12.79 6.02
CA VAL A 694 2.11 12.85 6.37
C VAL A 694 1.25 12.53 5.16
N ILE A 695 0.28 11.63 5.35
CA ILE A 695 -0.80 11.29 4.41
C ILE A 695 -2.09 11.19 5.23
N HIS A 696 -3.10 12.03 4.94
CA HIS A 696 -4.36 12.13 5.71
C HIS A 696 -4.14 12.26 7.23
N ASP A 697 -3.31 13.22 7.64
CA ASP A 697 -3.00 13.49 9.06
C ASP A 697 -2.34 12.33 9.81
N LYS A 698 -1.92 11.28 9.09
CA LYS A 698 -1.19 10.13 9.63
C LYS A 698 0.24 10.09 9.13
N TRP A 699 1.15 9.69 10.00
CA TRP A 699 2.57 9.58 9.68
C TRP A 699 2.91 8.20 9.15
N TYR A 700 3.69 8.17 8.07
CA TYR A 700 4.24 6.96 7.48
C TYR A 700 5.71 7.17 7.15
N VAL A 701 6.51 6.11 7.28
CA VAL A 701 7.87 6.12 6.73
C VAL A 701 7.75 5.97 5.21
N ALA A 702 8.41 6.82 4.43
CA ALA A 702 8.46 6.69 2.98
C ALA A 702 9.61 7.52 2.38
N PRO A 703 10.00 7.27 1.12
CA PRO A 703 10.93 8.16 0.43
C PRO A 703 10.41 9.61 0.43
N MET A 704 11.33 10.57 0.47
CA MET A 704 10.98 12.00 0.38
C MET A 704 10.18 12.30 -0.90
N LYS A 705 9.19 13.19 -0.76
CA LYS A 705 8.45 13.75 -1.89
C LYS A 705 9.34 14.68 -2.71
N GLN A 706 8.94 15.02 -3.92
CA GLN A 706 9.73 15.90 -4.80
C GLN A 706 9.73 17.39 -4.40
N ASN A 707 8.78 17.84 -3.60
CA ASN A 707 8.45 19.26 -3.48
C ASN A 707 9.47 20.13 -2.70
N LEU A 708 9.20 21.44 -2.58
CA LEU A 708 10.01 22.39 -1.80
C LEU A 708 9.75 22.27 -0.29
N TYR A 709 8.51 22.02 0.11
CA TYR A 709 8.03 22.11 1.48
C TYR A 709 8.61 21.05 2.41
N ASP A 710 8.23 19.78 2.21
CA ASP A 710 8.71 18.61 2.96
C ASP A 710 9.60 17.70 2.10
N GLY A 711 9.95 18.14 0.89
CA GLY A 711 10.57 17.29 -0.14
C GLY A 711 12.03 17.61 -0.52
N LEU A 712 12.47 16.88 -1.55
CA LEU A 712 13.81 16.91 -2.13
C LEU A 712 14.22 18.30 -2.64
N GLY A 713 13.29 19.08 -3.19
CA GLY A 713 13.57 20.43 -3.68
C GLY A 713 14.07 21.36 -2.56
N GLY A 714 13.54 21.20 -1.35
CA GLY A 714 13.97 21.91 -0.15
C GLY A 714 15.39 21.52 0.28
N VAL A 715 15.64 20.22 0.45
CA VAL A 715 16.96 19.70 0.83
C VAL A 715 18.03 20.10 -0.18
N ALA A 716 17.73 19.99 -1.47
CA ALA A 716 18.64 20.39 -2.55
C ALA A 716 19.00 21.89 -2.45
N LEU A 717 18.03 22.75 -2.15
CA LEU A 717 18.26 24.19 -2.00
C LEU A 717 19.16 24.51 -0.80
N PHE A 718 18.92 23.88 0.35
CA PHE A 718 19.79 24.06 1.52
C PHE A 718 21.24 23.64 1.22
N LEU A 719 21.44 22.46 0.63
CA LEU A 719 22.78 21.96 0.30
C LEU A 719 23.51 22.83 -0.75
N LEU A 720 22.77 23.43 -1.70
CA LEU A 720 23.31 24.41 -2.64
C LEU A 720 23.88 25.63 -1.91
N TYR A 721 23.13 26.20 -0.96
CA TYR A 721 23.58 27.36 -0.19
C TYR A 721 24.65 27.02 0.84
N LEU A 722 24.61 25.82 1.42
CA LEU A 722 25.69 25.35 2.29
C LEU A 722 27.00 25.22 1.51
N ASN A 723 26.97 24.71 0.27
CA ASN A 723 28.13 24.76 -0.63
C ASN A 723 28.57 26.21 -0.91
N LYS A 724 27.65 27.12 -1.24
CA LYS A 724 28.00 28.54 -1.50
C LYS A 724 28.76 29.17 -0.33
N VAL A 725 28.37 28.88 0.91
CA VAL A 725 29.00 29.42 2.13
C VAL A 725 30.32 28.72 2.48
N THR A 726 30.39 27.40 2.33
CA THR A 726 31.54 26.59 2.80
C THR A 726 32.58 26.28 1.73
N GLY A 727 32.23 26.38 0.45
CA GLY A 727 33.04 25.94 -0.68
C GLY A 727 33.19 24.42 -0.81
N ASN A 728 32.45 23.62 -0.02
CA ASN A 728 32.59 22.16 -0.03
C ASN A 728 31.74 21.52 -1.14
N GLU A 729 32.41 21.01 -2.18
CA GLU A 729 31.78 20.44 -3.37
C GLU A 729 30.87 19.23 -3.10
N LYS A 730 31.07 18.50 -1.99
CA LYS A 730 30.25 17.33 -1.66
C LYS A 730 28.77 17.68 -1.50
N TYR A 731 28.46 18.86 -0.94
CA TYR A 731 27.08 19.30 -0.77
C TYR A 731 26.45 19.62 -2.12
N LEU A 732 27.19 20.26 -3.02
CA LEU A 732 26.71 20.58 -4.37
C LEU A 732 26.44 19.31 -5.19
N GLU A 733 27.30 18.30 -5.07
CA GLU A 733 27.11 17.01 -5.73
C GLU A 733 25.79 16.35 -5.29
N VAL A 734 25.54 16.27 -3.98
CA VAL A 734 24.29 15.69 -3.44
C VAL A 734 23.08 16.56 -3.80
N ALA A 735 23.22 17.89 -3.75
CA ALA A 735 22.17 18.84 -4.12
C ALA A 735 21.68 18.63 -5.57
N HIS A 736 22.61 18.47 -6.52
CA HIS A 736 22.26 18.18 -7.91
C HIS A 736 21.54 16.85 -8.10
N LYS A 737 21.97 15.79 -7.39
CA LYS A 737 21.32 14.46 -7.46
C LYS A 737 19.92 14.48 -6.84
N ALA A 738 19.73 15.19 -5.73
CA ALA A 738 18.43 15.36 -5.09
C ALA A 738 17.46 16.12 -6.00
N LEU A 739 17.91 17.22 -6.61
CA LEU A 739 17.07 17.98 -7.56
C LEU A 739 16.73 17.16 -8.82
N LYS A 740 17.68 16.38 -9.35
CA LYS A 740 17.41 15.46 -10.46
C LYS A 740 16.34 14.44 -10.12
N SER A 741 16.37 13.92 -8.90
CA SER A 741 15.37 12.96 -8.39
C SER A 741 14.00 13.63 -8.27
N ALA A 742 13.97 14.87 -7.76
CA ALA A 742 12.75 15.66 -7.64
C ALA A 742 12.06 15.94 -9.00
N MET A 743 12.85 16.20 -10.05
CA MET A 743 12.34 16.42 -11.41
C MET A 743 11.80 15.13 -12.06
N ASN A 744 12.19 13.94 -11.57
CA ASN A 744 11.86 12.65 -12.18
C ASN A 744 11.23 11.66 -11.17
N PRO A 745 10.09 12.01 -10.54
CA PRO A 745 9.44 11.13 -9.58
C PRO A 745 8.86 9.87 -10.26
N LEU A 746 8.76 8.75 -9.53
CA LEU A 746 8.14 7.53 -10.05
C LEU A 746 6.66 7.72 -10.42
N SER A 747 5.92 8.50 -9.63
CA SER A 747 4.52 8.83 -9.89
C SER A 747 4.39 10.15 -10.64
N LYS A 748 3.79 10.10 -11.84
CA LYS A 748 3.52 11.27 -12.69
C LYS A 748 2.11 11.85 -12.51
N ALA A 749 1.55 11.78 -11.29
CA ALA A 749 0.26 12.39 -11.01
C ALA A 749 0.27 13.88 -11.41
N LYS A 750 -0.84 14.40 -11.95
CA LYS A 750 -0.94 15.79 -12.42
C LYS A 750 -0.51 16.81 -11.34
N GLY A 751 -0.78 16.51 -10.06
CA GLY A 751 -0.31 17.31 -8.93
C GLY A 751 -0.99 18.68 -8.78
N LEU A 752 -0.88 19.26 -7.58
CA LEU A 752 -1.35 20.59 -7.21
C LEU A 752 -0.47 21.67 -7.85
N LEU A 753 -1.07 22.75 -8.38
CA LEU A 753 -0.42 23.91 -9.00
C LEU A 753 0.19 24.86 -7.96
N SER A 754 1.00 24.31 -7.05
CA SER A 754 1.56 25.00 -5.89
C SER A 754 3.05 25.26 -6.06
N THR A 755 3.56 26.37 -5.51
CA THR A 755 5.01 26.66 -5.45
C THR A 755 5.71 26.13 -4.20
N PHE A 756 4.99 25.44 -3.31
CA PHE A 756 5.54 24.79 -2.12
C PHE A 756 5.36 23.27 -2.17
N LEU A 757 4.26 22.80 -2.73
CA LEU A 757 3.84 21.41 -2.84
C LEU A 757 3.83 20.94 -4.30
N GLY A 758 3.89 19.63 -4.50
CA GLY A 758 3.83 19.03 -5.84
C GLY A 758 5.07 19.33 -6.70
N LYS A 759 4.93 19.16 -8.02
CA LYS A 759 6.06 19.32 -8.96
C LYS A 759 6.37 20.78 -9.29
N TYR A 760 5.37 21.66 -9.25
CA TYR A 760 5.53 23.07 -9.61
C TYR A 760 6.31 23.87 -8.58
N SER A 761 6.40 23.36 -7.34
CA SER A 761 7.27 23.91 -6.32
C SER A 761 8.76 23.86 -6.67
N LEU A 762 9.13 23.08 -7.70
CA LEU A 762 10.50 23.03 -8.18
C LEU A 762 10.92 24.28 -8.94
N LEU A 763 10.00 25.13 -9.37
CA LEU A 763 10.34 26.40 -10.03
C LEU A 763 11.30 27.26 -9.19
N TYR A 764 11.03 27.37 -7.88
CA TYR A 764 11.85 28.16 -6.97
C TYR A 764 13.27 27.60 -6.82
N PRO A 765 13.52 26.36 -6.38
CA PRO A 765 14.87 25.82 -6.31
C PRO A 765 15.55 25.79 -7.69
N LEU A 766 14.85 25.45 -8.78
CA LEU A 766 15.46 25.46 -10.13
C LEU A 766 15.94 26.84 -10.56
N ALA A 767 15.21 27.92 -10.22
CA ALA A 767 15.68 29.28 -10.48
C ALA A 767 17.02 29.55 -9.77
N HIS A 768 17.13 29.15 -8.50
CA HIS A 768 18.35 29.34 -7.71
C HIS A 768 19.52 28.49 -8.22
N PHE A 769 19.26 27.23 -8.57
CA PHE A 769 20.25 26.37 -9.22
C PHE A 769 20.70 26.93 -10.56
N GLN A 770 19.79 27.43 -11.38
CA GLN A 770 20.13 28.00 -12.69
C GLN A 770 20.99 29.26 -12.57
N SER A 771 20.86 30.02 -11.48
CA SER A 771 21.72 31.18 -11.22
C SER A 771 23.09 30.82 -10.65
N ILE A 772 23.18 29.82 -9.78
CA ILE A 772 24.42 29.51 -9.03
C ILE A 772 25.25 28.43 -9.74
N SER A 773 24.60 27.39 -10.27
CA SER A 773 25.22 26.25 -10.95
C SER A 773 24.37 25.79 -12.14
N PRO A 774 24.36 26.57 -13.25
CA PRO A 774 23.46 26.36 -14.38
C PRO A 774 23.66 25.02 -15.07
N ARG A 775 22.54 24.39 -15.49
CA ARG A 775 22.54 23.19 -16.33
C ARG A 775 21.43 23.24 -17.35
N LYS A 776 21.67 22.64 -18.53
CA LYS A 776 20.67 22.59 -19.59
C LYS A 776 19.37 21.89 -19.14
N GLU A 777 19.50 20.79 -18.40
CA GLU A 777 18.36 20.02 -17.89
C GLU A 777 17.42 20.85 -16.99
N TYR A 778 17.95 21.82 -16.24
CA TYR A 778 17.14 22.70 -15.39
C TYR A 778 16.37 23.72 -16.22
N GLN A 779 17.02 24.30 -17.24
CA GLN A 779 16.34 25.18 -18.18
C GLN A 779 15.23 24.45 -18.94
N ASP A 780 15.51 23.25 -19.45
CA ASP A 780 14.52 22.46 -20.20
C ASP A 780 13.28 22.16 -19.33
N PHE A 781 13.47 21.83 -18.05
CA PHE A 781 12.37 21.58 -17.10
C PHE A 781 11.60 22.85 -16.71
N LEU A 782 12.28 23.99 -16.56
CA LEU A 782 11.61 25.29 -16.35
C LEU A 782 10.69 25.64 -17.52
N GLU A 783 11.12 25.42 -18.76
CA GLU A 783 10.30 25.65 -19.95
C GLU A 783 9.09 24.70 -20.02
N GLU A 784 9.28 23.41 -19.68
CA GLU A 784 8.19 22.42 -19.59
C GLU A 784 7.11 22.87 -18.60
N ILE A 785 7.51 23.21 -17.37
CA ILE A 785 6.57 23.67 -16.34
C ILE A 785 5.86 24.96 -16.77
N LYS A 786 6.60 25.90 -17.37
CA LYS A 786 6.03 27.19 -17.83
C LYS A 786 4.87 26.95 -18.81
N VAL A 787 5.01 25.99 -19.72
CA VAL A 787 3.93 25.60 -20.66
C VAL A 787 2.76 24.96 -19.92
N GLU A 788 3.02 23.98 -19.07
CA GLU A 788 1.95 23.27 -18.35
C GLU A 788 1.13 24.20 -17.44
N LEU A 789 1.77 25.15 -16.74
CA LEU A 789 1.09 26.12 -15.89
C LEU A 789 0.12 27.01 -16.68
N LYS A 790 0.46 27.36 -17.93
CA LYS A 790 -0.44 28.09 -18.83
C LYS A 790 -1.64 27.24 -19.24
N GLU A 791 -1.42 25.97 -19.57
CA GLU A 791 -2.49 25.05 -20.03
C GLU A 791 -3.47 24.65 -18.92
N ARG A 792 -2.98 24.60 -17.68
CA ARG A 792 -3.74 24.10 -16.52
C ARG A 792 -4.40 25.17 -15.67
N LEU A 793 -4.20 26.46 -15.95
CA LEU A 793 -4.82 27.56 -15.19
C LEU A 793 -6.34 27.40 -15.01
N LYS A 794 -7.04 26.88 -16.02
CA LYS A 794 -8.49 26.61 -15.97
C LYS A 794 -8.91 25.55 -14.93
N GLU A 795 -7.98 24.73 -14.47
CA GLU A 795 -8.17 23.71 -13.44
C GLU A 795 -7.86 24.25 -12.03
N GLU A 796 -7.36 25.49 -11.92
CA GLU A 796 -6.94 26.10 -10.67
C GLU A 796 -8.12 26.63 -9.86
N GLU A 797 -8.25 26.13 -8.64
CA GLU A 797 -9.28 26.52 -7.67
C GLU A 797 -8.67 26.99 -6.33
N GLU A 798 -7.35 26.93 -6.19
CA GLU A 798 -6.59 27.46 -5.06
C GLU A 798 -5.95 28.80 -5.41
N PHE A 799 -6.04 29.75 -4.48
CA PHE A 799 -5.67 31.15 -4.73
C PHE A 799 -4.51 31.64 -3.87
N ASP A 800 -4.26 30.97 -2.74
CA ASP A 800 -3.32 31.41 -1.72
C ASP A 800 -1.84 31.25 -2.11
N LEU A 801 -0.94 31.68 -1.22
CA LEU A 801 0.50 31.67 -1.46
C LEU A 801 1.07 30.25 -1.45
N LEU A 802 0.58 29.38 -0.56
CA LEU A 802 1.16 28.06 -0.35
C LEU A 802 0.67 27.07 -1.41
N SER A 803 -0.64 26.99 -1.63
CA SER A 803 -1.32 25.96 -2.39
C SER A 803 -1.73 26.41 -3.80
N GLY A 804 -1.70 27.71 -4.11
CA GLY A 804 -2.35 28.21 -5.32
C GLY A 804 -1.67 29.39 -6.03
N SER A 805 -2.53 30.16 -6.69
CA SER A 805 -2.14 31.15 -7.70
C SER A 805 -1.16 32.22 -7.22
N ALA A 806 -1.28 32.70 -5.98
CA ALA A 806 -0.41 33.76 -5.47
C ALA A 806 1.07 33.31 -5.40
N GLY A 807 1.33 32.05 -5.06
CA GLY A 807 2.67 31.48 -5.08
C GLY A 807 3.28 31.46 -6.48
N VAL A 808 2.50 31.03 -7.49
CA VAL A 808 2.93 30.99 -8.89
C VAL A 808 3.31 32.38 -9.40
N ILE A 809 2.51 33.40 -9.07
CA ILE A 809 2.80 34.80 -9.41
C ILE A 809 4.18 35.21 -8.87
N GLN A 810 4.48 34.92 -7.61
CA GLN A 810 5.75 35.32 -7.00
C GLN A 810 6.96 34.72 -7.70
N VAL A 811 6.95 33.40 -7.93
CA VAL A 811 8.07 32.72 -8.56
C VAL A 811 8.21 33.12 -10.03
N ALA A 812 7.10 33.33 -10.74
CA ALA A 812 7.12 33.84 -12.11
C ALA A 812 7.72 35.26 -12.18
N LEU A 813 7.34 36.16 -11.27
CA LEU A 813 7.94 37.50 -11.19
C LEU A 813 9.44 37.44 -10.89
N ASN A 814 9.87 36.55 -9.99
CA ASN A 814 11.29 36.36 -9.69
C ASN A 814 12.07 35.87 -10.91
N LEU A 815 11.54 34.87 -11.64
CA LEU A 815 12.14 34.36 -12.86
C LEU A 815 12.21 35.43 -13.95
N PHE A 816 11.18 36.26 -14.09
CA PHE A 816 11.21 37.43 -14.97
C PHE A 816 12.31 38.42 -14.56
N GLU A 817 12.44 38.74 -13.27
CA GLU A 817 13.47 39.64 -12.77
C GLU A 817 14.89 39.15 -13.09
N MET A 818 15.13 37.82 -13.01
CA MET A 818 16.42 37.20 -13.32
C MET A 818 16.71 37.11 -14.82
N THR A 819 15.75 36.61 -15.59
CA THR A 819 15.95 36.21 -17.00
C THR A 819 15.60 37.31 -17.99
N LYS A 820 14.74 38.25 -17.58
CA LYS A 820 14.04 39.21 -18.45
C LYS A 820 13.19 38.55 -19.54
N ASP A 821 12.85 37.28 -19.40
CA ASP A 821 11.94 36.57 -20.30
C ASP A 821 10.49 36.99 -20.03
N GLN A 822 9.91 37.68 -21.02
CA GLN A 822 8.57 38.23 -20.97
C GLN A 822 7.49 37.17 -20.75
N ASP A 823 7.73 35.90 -21.14
CA ASP A 823 6.77 34.83 -20.93
C ASP A 823 6.44 34.60 -19.44
N TYR A 824 7.40 34.85 -18.53
CA TYR A 824 7.17 34.74 -17.10
C TYR A 824 6.36 35.91 -16.55
N LEU A 825 6.55 37.12 -17.08
CA LEU A 825 5.71 38.27 -16.70
C LEU A 825 4.27 38.06 -17.19
N ASP A 826 4.11 37.53 -18.41
CA ASP A 826 2.80 37.19 -18.96
C ASP A 826 2.12 36.07 -18.15
N LEU A 827 2.89 35.06 -17.70
CA LEU A 827 2.39 34.02 -16.80
C LEU A 827 1.91 34.61 -15.47
N ALA A 828 2.69 35.50 -14.86
CA ALA A 828 2.30 36.20 -13.63
C ALA A 828 1.02 37.03 -13.82
N ASP A 829 0.88 37.72 -14.96
CA ASP A 829 -0.32 38.48 -15.30
C ASP A 829 -1.54 37.59 -15.50
N MET A 830 -1.39 36.42 -16.15
CA MET A 830 -2.48 35.43 -16.31
C MET A 830 -3.02 34.96 -14.95
N TYR A 831 -2.15 34.57 -14.03
CA TYR A 831 -2.56 34.14 -12.68
C TYR A 831 -3.08 35.32 -11.86
N SER A 832 -2.58 36.54 -12.07
CA SER A 832 -3.14 37.75 -11.44
C SER A 832 -4.57 38.02 -11.89
N LYS A 833 -4.87 37.89 -13.18
CA LYS A 833 -6.24 37.98 -13.71
C LYS A 833 -7.15 36.91 -13.14
N HIS A 834 -6.66 35.68 -13.02
CA HIS A 834 -7.42 34.59 -12.38
C HIS A 834 -7.81 34.93 -10.94
N LEU A 835 -6.92 35.55 -10.16
CA LEU A 835 -7.26 36.05 -8.83
C LEU A 835 -8.32 37.16 -8.88
N VAL A 836 -8.24 38.10 -9.82
CA VAL A 836 -9.24 39.17 -9.99
C VAL A 836 -10.61 38.59 -10.34
N GLU A 837 -10.68 37.58 -11.20
CA GLU A 837 -11.93 36.95 -11.64
C GLU A 837 -12.62 36.15 -10.53
N ASN A 838 -11.86 35.62 -9.56
CA ASN A 838 -12.37 34.74 -8.50
C ASN A 838 -12.48 35.43 -7.12
N VAL A 839 -12.34 36.75 -7.07
CA VAL A 839 -12.42 37.50 -5.82
C VAL A 839 -13.85 37.61 -5.30
N SER A 840 -14.03 37.48 -3.98
CA SER A 840 -15.30 37.78 -3.30
C SER A 840 -15.27 39.17 -2.67
N ILE A 841 -16.33 39.95 -2.90
CA ILE A 841 -16.52 41.26 -2.27
C ILE A 841 -17.26 41.06 -0.94
N LEU A 842 -16.64 41.53 0.15
CA LEU A 842 -17.16 41.43 1.52
C LEU A 842 -17.38 42.83 2.10
N GLU A 843 -18.12 42.94 3.20
CA GLU A 843 -18.37 44.23 3.87
C GLU A 843 -17.07 44.90 4.31
N SER A 844 -16.08 44.11 4.76
CA SER A 844 -14.81 44.59 5.29
C SER A 844 -13.66 44.63 4.29
N GLY A 845 -13.87 44.29 3.02
CA GLY A 845 -12.81 44.28 2.01
C GLY A 845 -13.05 43.24 0.91
N VAL A 846 -11.99 42.62 0.43
CA VAL A 846 -12.08 41.49 -0.51
C VAL A 846 -11.28 40.29 -0.01
N ALA A 847 -11.73 39.09 -0.36
CA ALA A 847 -11.05 37.85 0.01
C ALA A 847 -11.34 36.73 -1.01
N TRP A 848 -10.58 35.65 -0.91
CA TRP A 848 -10.76 34.44 -1.70
C TRP A 848 -11.25 33.32 -0.80
N LYS A 849 -12.21 32.56 -1.30
CA LYS A 849 -12.79 31.45 -0.55
C LYS A 849 -11.82 30.28 -0.58
N ASN A 850 -11.40 29.80 0.58
CA ASN A 850 -10.56 28.59 0.64
C ASN A 850 -11.43 27.36 0.35
N LYS A 851 -10.97 26.50 -0.56
CA LYS A 851 -11.71 25.32 -1.01
C LYS A 851 -11.92 24.29 0.10
N HIS A 852 -10.92 24.10 0.95
CA HIS A 852 -10.93 23.07 2.00
C HIS A 852 -11.77 23.47 3.21
N THR A 853 -11.64 24.71 3.67
CA THR A 853 -12.35 25.20 4.87
C THR A 853 -13.69 25.84 4.54
N ASN A 854 -13.94 26.13 3.26
CA ASN A 854 -15.12 26.85 2.77
C ASN A 854 -15.29 28.24 3.44
N SER A 855 -14.19 28.82 3.95
CA SER A 855 -14.15 30.09 4.67
C SER A 855 -13.17 31.08 4.02
N TYR A 856 -13.27 32.35 4.41
CA TYR A 856 -12.38 33.41 3.95
C TYR A 856 -11.24 33.59 4.97
N LEU A 857 -10.03 33.19 4.59
CA LEU A 857 -8.88 33.16 5.50
C LEU A 857 -8.08 34.47 5.44
N GLY A 858 -7.70 34.99 6.61
CA GLY A 858 -6.60 35.94 6.75
C GLY A 858 -5.26 35.21 6.87
N GLY A 859 -4.17 35.96 6.98
CA GLY A 859 -2.82 35.39 7.10
C GLY A 859 -2.06 35.28 5.78
N PHE A 860 -0.82 34.81 5.86
CA PHE A 860 0.14 34.87 4.75
C PHE A 860 0.10 33.64 3.84
N SER A 861 0.32 32.44 4.38
CA SER A 861 0.47 31.24 3.56
C SER A 861 -0.83 30.80 2.89
N HIS A 862 -1.89 30.60 3.68
CA HIS A 862 -3.21 30.18 3.19
C HIS A 862 -4.25 31.30 3.08
N GLY A 863 -3.81 32.53 3.33
CA GLY A 863 -4.69 33.65 3.60
C GLY A 863 -4.56 34.81 2.63
N THR A 864 -5.45 35.77 2.84
CA THR A 864 -5.61 36.95 1.99
C THR A 864 -4.36 37.84 1.96
N SER A 865 -3.52 37.85 3.00
CA SER A 865 -2.30 38.69 3.02
C SER A 865 -1.23 38.25 2.01
N GLY A 866 -1.05 36.94 1.78
CA GLY A 866 -0.12 36.43 0.76
C GLY A 866 -0.59 36.73 -0.66
N ILE A 867 -1.91 36.66 -0.87
CA ILE A 867 -2.55 37.05 -2.13
C ILE A 867 -2.37 38.54 -2.39
N ALA A 868 -2.63 39.38 -1.38
CA ALA A 868 -2.47 40.82 -1.46
C ALA A 868 -1.04 41.22 -1.83
N TRP A 869 -0.03 40.64 -1.18
CA TRP A 869 1.37 40.89 -1.51
C TRP A 869 1.72 40.51 -2.97
N SER A 870 1.16 39.40 -3.47
CA SER A 870 1.40 38.92 -4.83
C SER A 870 0.75 39.77 -5.90
N LEU A 871 -0.49 40.19 -5.67
CA LEU A 871 -1.16 41.18 -6.52
C LEU A 871 -0.44 42.52 -6.50
N TRP A 872 0.09 42.93 -5.34
CA TRP A 872 0.83 44.18 -5.22
C TRP A 872 2.11 44.17 -6.07
N ARG A 873 2.98 43.16 -5.91
CA ARG A 873 4.20 43.03 -6.72
C ARG A 873 3.85 42.93 -8.21
N SER A 874 2.83 42.14 -8.56
CA SER A 874 2.36 42.02 -9.96
C SER A 874 1.88 43.37 -10.50
N GLY A 875 1.13 44.14 -9.72
CA GLY A 875 0.64 45.46 -10.10
C GLY A 875 1.76 46.45 -10.39
N ILE A 876 2.84 46.43 -9.59
CA ILE A 876 4.04 47.25 -9.85
C ILE A 876 4.71 46.82 -11.16
N MET A 877 4.95 45.52 -11.34
CA MET A 877 5.70 45.00 -12.49
C MET A 877 4.93 45.12 -13.81
N ASN A 878 3.62 44.88 -13.79
CA ASN A 878 2.73 45.05 -14.93
C ASN A 878 2.22 46.49 -15.12
N ARG A 879 2.55 47.40 -14.20
CA ARG A 879 2.00 48.77 -14.13
C ARG A 879 0.47 48.78 -14.13
N ASN A 880 -0.13 47.82 -13.43
CA ASN A 880 -1.58 47.66 -13.32
C ASN A 880 -2.07 48.15 -11.95
N GLN A 881 -2.70 49.33 -11.95
CA GLN A 881 -3.25 49.94 -10.74
C GLN A 881 -4.41 49.15 -10.13
N GLU A 882 -5.18 48.42 -10.95
CA GLU A 882 -6.29 47.60 -10.48
C GLU A 882 -5.82 46.52 -9.51
N TYR A 883 -4.67 45.89 -9.79
CA TYR A 883 -4.10 44.86 -8.91
C TYR A 883 -3.65 45.45 -7.57
N ILE A 884 -3.06 46.65 -7.58
CA ILE A 884 -2.66 47.36 -6.35
C ILE A 884 -3.90 47.75 -5.53
N ASP A 885 -4.93 48.28 -6.17
CA ASP A 885 -6.17 48.67 -5.49
C ASP A 885 -6.89 47.45 -4.89
N LEU A 886 -6.87 46.32 -5.59
CA LEU A 886 -7.41 45.06 -5.09
C LEU A 886 -6.60 44.55 -3.89
N ALA A 887 -5.27 44.61 -3.95
CA ALA A 887 -4.39 44.26 -2.83
C ALA A 887 -4.65 45.12 -1.59
N LYS A 888 -4.90 46.43 -1.75
CA LYS A 888 -5.30 47.32 -0.63
C LYS A 888 -6.60 46.87 0.03
N LYS A 889 -7.61 46.50 -0.77
CA LYS A 889 -8.88 45.96 -0.25
C LYS A 889 -8.71 44.59 0.42
N ALA A 890 -7.77 43.79 -0.05
CA ALA A 890 -7.43 42.49 0.54
C ALA A 890 -6.77 42.67 1.92
N PHE A 891 -5.85 43.62 2.07
CA PHE A 891 -5.31 43.99 3.38
C PHE A 891 -6.36 44.59 4.31
N ALA A 892 -7.34 45.35 3.79
CA ALA A 892 -8.46 45.84 4.60
C ALA A 892 -9.31 44.69 5.19
N TYR A 893 -9.53 43.62 4.41
CA TYR A 893 -10.19 42.41 4.92
C TYR A 893 -9.36 41.76 6.03
N ASP A 894 -8.07 41.54 5.81
CA ASP A 894 -7.17 40.94 6.80
C ASP A 894 -7.11 41.77 8.10
N ARG A 895 -7.05 43.12 7.99
CA ARG A 895 -7.16 44.07 9.10
C ARG A 895 -8.45 43.93 9.89
N SER A 896 -9.56 43.64 9.22
CA SER A 896 -10.86 43.45 9.88
C SER A 896 -10.90 42.23 10.81
N LEU A 897 -9.95 41.30 10.65
CA LEU A 897 -9.80 40.14 11.52
C LEU A 897 -8.98 40.44 12.80
N PHE A 898 -8.44 41.65 12.95
CA PHE A 898 -7.69 42.04 14.14
C PHE A 898 -8.60 42.20 15.37
N GLU A 899 -8.34 41.42 16.42
CA GLU A 899 -9.03 41.52 17.70
C GLU A 899 -8.19 42.33 18.70
N LYS A 900 -8.69 43.52 19.07
CA LYS A 900 -7.99 44.44 19.97
C LYS A 900 -7.73 43.85 21.37
N GLU A 901 -8.63 43.00 21.87
CA GLU A 901 -8.52 42.38 23.19
C GLU A 901 -7.34 41.40 23.26
N GLU A 902 -7.13 40.63 22.20
CA GLU A 902 -6.04 39.64 22.07
C GLU A 902 -4.76 40.26 21.50
N SER A 903 -4.83 41.47 20.93
CA SER A 903 -3.74 42.10 20.17
C SER A 903 -3.19 41.19 19.07
N ALA A 904 -4.09 40.49 18.37
CA ALA A 904 -3.75 39.50 17.36
C ALA A 904 -4.89 39.34 16.33
N TRP A 905 -4.62 38.59 15.26
CA TRP A 905 -5.59 38.33 14.20
C TRP A 905 -6.32 37.01 14.42
N LYS A 906 -7.65 37.06 14.28
CA LYS A 906 -8.54 35.93 14.41
C LYS A 906 -8.30 34.90 13.30
N ASP A 907 -8.17 33.63 13.70
CA ASP A 907 -8.24 32.49 12.78
C ASP A 907 -9.72 32.19 12.46
N THR A 908 -10.06 32.13 11.17
CA THR A 908 -11.44 31.93 10.69
C THR A 908 -11.74 30.46 10.32
N ARG A 909 -10.84 29.52 10.62
CA ARG A 909 -11.04 28.08 10.40
C ARG A 909 -11.88 27.42 11.49
N GLU A 910 -11.74 27.86 12.74
CA GLU A 910 -12.44 27.32 13.89
C GLU A 910 -13.58 28.25 14.34
N SER A 911 -14.62 27.66 14.97
CA SER A 911 -15.76 28.42 15.49
C SER A 911 -15.45 29.13 16.82
N GLU A 912 -14.46 28.66 17.56
CA GLU A 912 -13.93 29.30 18.77
C GLU A 912 -12.89 30.38 18.42
N LYS A 913 -12.81 31.44 19.23
CA LYS A 913 -11.83 32.51 19.04
C LYS A 913 -10.43 32.00 19.35
N LYS A 914 -9.63 31.73 18.31
CA LYS A 914 -8.22 31.36 18.43
C LYS A 914 -7.37 32.32 17.61
N CYS A 915 -6.41 32.98 18.26
CA CYS A 915 -5.36 33.75 17.59
C CYS A 915 -4.09 32.90 17.56
N LEU A 916 -3.44 32.81 16.39
CA LEU A 916 -2.19 32.07 16.21
C LEU A 916 -1.02 33.03 15.93
N HIS A 917 0.20 32.53 16.14
CA HIS A 917 1.44 33.32 16.03
C HIS A 917 2.48 32.57 15.19
N GLN A 918 2.09 32.03 14.03
CA GLN A 918 2.93 31.21 13.15
C GLN A 918 3.06 31.87 11.77
N TRP A 919 3.97 31.37 10.91
CA TRP A 919 4.09 31.85 9.54
C TRP A 919 2.90 31.40 8.69
N CYS A 920 2.52 30.12 8.80
CA CYS A 920 1.36 29.58 8.11
C CYS A 920 0.05 30.28 8.51
N HIS A 921 -0.14 30.50 9.81
CA HIS A 921 -1.33 31.13 10.37
C HIS A 921 -0.97 32.10 11.51
N GLY A 922 -1.20 33.38 11.26
CA GLY A 922 -1.18 34.41 12.29
C GLY A 922 -0.01 35.38 12.24
N SER A 923 0.41 35.85 13.42
CA SER A 923 1.20 37.08 13.56
C SER A 923 2.52 37.09 12.77
N THR A 924 3.28 35.98 12.77
CA THR A 924 4.59 35.92 12.11
C THR A 924 4.45 36.11 10.59
N GLY A 925 3.53 35.37 9.96
CA GLY A 925 3.26 35.49 8.52
C GLY A 925 2.65 36.83 8.15
N ILE A 926 1.69 37.31 8.93
CA ILE A 926 1.05 38.61 8.70
C ILE A 926 2.10 39.73 8.77
N GLY A 927 2.94 39.75 9.81
CA GLY A 927 4.04 40.70 9.94
C GLY A 927 4.98 40.67 8.73
N LEU A 928 5.38 39.47 8.27
CA LEU A 928 6.22 39.32 7.08
C LEU A 928 5.56 39.91 5.84
N SER A 929 4.26 39.66 5.61
CA SER A 929 3.54 40.23 4.49
C SER A 929 3.55 41.78 4.50
N ARG A 930 3.46 42.38 5.70
CA ARG A 930 3.49 43.84 5.85
C ARG A 930 4.88 44.39 5.58
N VAL A 931 5.93 43.76 6.12
CA VAL A 931 7.34 44.14 5.84
C VAL A 931 7.61 44.14 4.32
N LEU A 932 7.15 43.09 3.62
CA LEU A 932 7.34 42.96 2.18
C LEU A 932 6.66 44.08 1.39
N VAL A 933 5.42 44.46 1.74
CA VAL A 933 4.71 45.55 1.04
C VAL A 933 5.19 46.94 1.47
N ARG A 934 5.59 47.10 2.73
CA ARG A 934 6.11 48.35 3.29
C ARG A 934 7.40 48.81 2.60
N SER A 935 8.11 47.89 1.94
CA SER A 935 9.25 48.21 1.07
C SER A 935 8.88 48.99 -0.21
N TYR A 936 7.60 48.99 -0.60
CA TYR A 936 7.07 49.66 -1.79
C TYR A 936 6.19 50.88 -1.48
N GLU A 937 5.47 50.91 -0.35
CA GLU A 937 4.57 52.00 0.03
C GLU A 937 4.72 52.36 1.52
N GLU A 938 4.55 53.63 1.85
CA GLU A 938 4.46 54.09 3.24
C GLU A 938 3.03 53.94 3.75
N ASP A 939 2.85 53.15 4.82
CA ASP A 939 1.55 52.95 5.49
C ASP A 939 1.77 52.87 7.01
N VAL A 940 1.22 53.85 7.74
CA VAL A 940 1.33 53.95 9.21
C VAL A 940 0.57 52.81 9.90
N GLU A 941 -0.52 52.31 9.30
CA GLU A 941 -1.23 51.15 9.85
C GLU A 941 -0.34 49.90 9.76
N MET A 942 0.38 49.72 8.64
CA MET A 942 1.32 48.60 8.50
C MET A 942 2.48 48.67 9.50
N ASP A 943 3.02 49.86 9.77
CA ASP A 943 4.09 50.03 10.75
C ASP A 943 3.63 49.56 12.15
N GLU A 944 2.38 49.86 12.53
CA GLU A 944 1.78 49.39 13.78
C GLU A 944 1.49 47.88 13.76
N GLU A 945 0.98 47.33 12.65
CA GLU A 945 0.77 45.89 12.47
C GLU A 945 2.09 45.10 12.60
N ILE A 946 3.19 45.62 12.03
CA ILE A 946 4.53 45.04 12.15
C ILE A 946 4.99 45.06 13.61
N ARG A 947 4.81 46.19 14.30
CA ARG A 947 5.14 46.31 15.73
C ARG A 947 4.39 45.28 16.57
N VAL A 948 3.09 45.12 16.34
CA VAL A 948 2.25 44.13 17.04
C VAL A 948 2.72 42.69 16.73
N ALA A 949 3.08 42.39 15.48
CA ALA A 949 3.61 41.08 15.12
C ALA A 949 4.93 40.75 15.86
N VAL A 950 5.84 41.72 15.95
CA VAL A 950 7.10 41.57 16.72
C VAL A 950 6.83 41.41 18.22
N ASP A 951 5.91 42.19 18.79
CA ASP A 951 5.50 42.05 20.19
C ASP A 951 4.91 40.65 20.47
N ASN A 952 4.14 40.10 19.52
CA ASN A 952 3.61 38.75 19.61
C ASN A 952 4.72 37.69 19.53
N VAL A 953 5.74 37.85 18.69
CA VAL A 953 6.93 36.97 18.70
C VAL A 953 7.67 37.06 20.03
N ARG A 954 7.82 38.25 20.62
CA ARG A 954 8.46 38.40 21.94
C ARG A 954 7.64 37.77 23.07
N LYS A 955 6.31 37.81 22.98
CA LYS A 955 5.39 37.28 24.00
C LYS A 955 5.15 35.78 23.88
N TYR A 956 5.09 35.25 22.66
CA TYR A 956 4.65 33.89 22.35
C TYR A 956 5.66 33.06 21.54
N GLY A 957 6.80 33.63 21.15
CA GLY A 957 7.93 32.91 20.56
C GLY A 957 8.60 31.96 21.56
N PHE A 958 9.71 31.34 21.18
CA PHE A 958 10.28 30.18 21.90
C PHE A 958 9.28 29.03 22.02
N LYS A 959 8.77 28.65 20.85
CA LYS A 959 7.82 27.58 20.65
C LYS A 959 8.49 26.23 20.88
N ASN A 960 7.67 25.23 21.17
CA ASN A 960 8.10 23.83 21.22
C ASN A 960 8.20 23.24 19.80
N ASN A 961 8.81 23.98 18.88
CA ASN A 961 8.96 23.62 17.48
C ASN A 961 10.04 24.53 16.88
N ASP A 962 10.99 23.97 16.15
CA ASP A 962 12.15 24.68 15.58
C ASP A 962 12.00 24.95 14.08
N THR A 963 10.89 24.55 13.46
CA THR A 963 10.70 24.60 12.01
C THR A 963 10.47 26.02 11.46
N LEU A 964 10.54 26.18 10.13
CA LEU A 964 10.24 27.44 9.46
C LEU A 964 8.73 27.75 9.45
N CYS A 965 7.89 26.73 9.26
CA CYS A 965 6.46 26.95 9.03
C CYS A 965 5.73 27.51 10.26
N HIS A 966 6.06 26.98 11.43
CA HIS A 966 5.36 27.33 12.67
C HIS A 966 6.25 27.26 13.92
N GLY A 967 7.57 27.21 13.75
CA GLY A 967 8.54 27.14 14.83
C GLY A 967 9.39 28.40 15.05
N ASN A 968 10.42 28.21 15.85
CA ASN A 968 11.39 29.24 16.28
C ASN A 968 12.12 29.85 15.10
N MET A 969 12.54 29.03 14.13
CA MET A 969 13.26 29.52 12.95
C MET A 969 12.37 30.41 12.08
N GLY A 970 11.08 30.13 11.99
CA GLY A 970 10.12 31.03 11.33
C GLY A 970 10.01 32.41 11.99
N ASP A 971 10.05 32.47 13.32
CA ASP A 971 10.00 33.73 14.06
C ASP A 971 11.28 34.55 13.87
N THR A 972 12.44 33.90 13.76
CA THR A 972 13.71 34.60 13.47
C THR A 972 13.65 35.33 12.13
N GLU A 973 12.93 34.80 11.13
CA GLU A 973 12.81 35.43 9.82
C GLU A 973 12.03 36.74 9.88
N LEU A 974 10.95 36.82 10.66
CA LEU A 974 10.25 38.09 10.87
C LEU A 974 11.18 39.12 11.54
N LEU A 975 11.87 38.74 12.62
CA LEU A 975 12.76 39.65 13.34
C LEU A 975 13.89 40.16 12.44
N LEU A 976 14.45 39.27 11.61
CA LEU A 976 15.49 39.61 10.64
C LEU A 976 14.95 40.56 9.55
N ALA A 977 13.79 40.28 8.97
CA ALA A 977 13.19 41.11 7.93
C ALA A 977 12.84 42.52 8.44
N VAL A 978 12.29 42.62 9.65
CA VAL A 978 12.01 43.92 10.31
C VAL A 978 13.31 44.66 10.62
N SER A 979 14.34 43.95 11.09
CA SER A 979 15.66 44.53 11.31
C SER A 979 16.24 45.15 10.04
N GLN A 980 16.16 44.44 8.90
CA GLN A 980 16.64 44.93 7.61
C GLN A 980 15.84 46.15 7.12
N LEU A 981 14.52 46.16 7.32
CA LEU A 981 13.66 47.26 6.89
C LEU A 981 13.93 48.55 7.67
N TYR A 982 14.07 48.48 9.00
CA TYR A 982 14.21 49.67 9.86
C TYR A 982 15.64 49.92 10.37
N GLY A 983 16.61 49.07 10.05
CA GLY A 983 17.98 49.16 10.56
C GLY A 983 18.11 48.87 12.06
N ASN A 984 17.22 48.05 12.63
CA ASN A 984 17.15 47.78 14.07
C ASN A 984 18.06 46.61 14.50
N LYS A 985 19.26 46.94 14.99
CA LYS A 985 20.25 45.96 15.46
C LYS A 985 19.76 45.05 16.59
N GLU A 986 18.90 45.55 17.47
CA GLU A 986 18.37 44.76 18.61
C GLU A 986 17.53 43.57 18.13
N LEU A 987 16.74 43.75 17.07
CA LEU A 987 15.93 42.67 16.49
C LEU A 987 16.80 41.61 15.79
N TYR A 988 17.90 42.03 15.16
CA TYR A 988 18.87 41.09 14.61
C TYR A 988 19.57 40.26 15.70
N GLU A 989 19.98 40.90 16.79
CA GLU A 989 20.55 40.22 17.96
C GLU A 989 19.55 39.24 18.59
N GLN A 990 18.26 39.60 18.67
CA GLN A 990 17.19 38.69 19.12
C GLN A 990 17.02 37.48 18.20
N ALA A 991 17.07 37.68 16.88
CA ALA A 991 17.01 36.59 15.92
C ALA A 991 18.20 35.60 16.09
N LEU A 992 19.41 36.13 16.31
CA LEU A 992 20.60 35.32 16.61
C LEU A 992 20.47 34.57 17.94
N GLN A 993 19.93 35.21 18.99
CA GLN A 993 19.71 34.57 20.30
C GLN A 993 18.76 33.38 20.19
N ILE A 994 17.65 33.52 19.45
CA ILE A 994 16.73 32.40 19.17
C ILE A 994 17.48 31.27 18.45
N GLY A 995 18.23 31.59 17.39
CA GLY A 995 18.99 30.60 16.62
C GLY A 995 19.97 29.80 17.49
N ILE A 996 20.75 30.47 18.35
CA ILE A 996 21.69 29.82 19.28
C ILE A 996 20.96 28.95 20.31
N GLN A 997 19.80 29.41 20.79
CA GLN A 997 19.02 28.63 21.75
C GLN A 997 18.52 27.32 21.13
N VAL A 998 18.11 27.33 19.85
CA VAL A 998 17.76 26.10 19.12
C VAL A 998 18.95 25.13 19.08
N ILE A 999 20.16 25.63 18.80
CA ILE A 999 21.39 24.81 18.81
C ILE A 999 21.67 24.23 20.21
N ASN A 1000 21.52 25.04 21.25
CA ASN A 1000 21.74 24.58 22.63
C ASN A 1000 20.71 23.52 23.04
N ASN A 1001 19.45 23.70 22.67
CA ASN A 1001 18.39 22.72 22.92
C ASN A 1001 18.71 21.39 22.20
N TYR A 1002 19.15 21.44 20.94
CA TYR A 1002 19.61 20.25 20.21
C TYR A 1002 20.75 19.54 20.95
N ARG A 1003 21.75 20.28 21.45
CA ARG A 1003 22.88 19.71 22.20
C ARG A 1003 22.47 19.06 23.53
N GLU A 1004 21.43 19.58 24.18
CA GLU A 1004 20.91 19.02 25.43
C GLU A 1004 20.02 17.79 25.20
N THR A 1005 19.27 17.76 24.10
CA THR A 1005 18.22 16.76 23.84
C THR A 1005 18.62 15.69 22.83
N GLY A 1006 19.59 15.97 21.96
CA GLY A 1006 20.02 15.10 20.87
C GLY A 1006 19.18 15.20 19.59
N SER A 1007 18.12 16.02 19.55
CA SER A 1007 17.25 16.17 18.38
C SER A 1007 16.68 17.57 18.20
N TYR A 1008 16.43 17.96 16.95
CA TYR A 1008 15.68 19.17 16.62
C TYR A 1008 14.18 18.92 16.79
N GLN A 1009 13.45 19.92 17.28
CA GLN A 1009 12.00 19.80 17.49
C GLN A 1009 11.26 20.11 16.19
N CYS A 1010 11.22 19.12 15.31
CA CYS A 1010 10.46 19.19 14.05
C CYS A 1010 9.06 18.58 14.22
N ASP A 1011 8.26 18.59 13.15
CA ASP A 1011 6.90 18.04 13.21
C ASP A 1011 6.85 16.52 13.35
N ALA A 1012 7.94 15.85 12.95
CA ALA A 1012 8.08 14.42 13.14
C ALA A 1012 8.30 14.08 14.64
N PRO A 1013 7.84 12.90 15.10
CA PRO A 1013 8.11 12.43 16.47
C PRO A 1013 9.62 12.41 16.80
N ASP A 1014 9.98 12.63 18.08
CA ASP A 1014 11.36 12.88 18.57
C ASP A 1014 12.46 11.92 18.05
N ASP A 1015 12.11 10.67 17.72
CA ASP A 1015 13.06 9.64 17.28
C ASP A 1015 13.26 9.58 15.75
N ILE A 1016 12.61 10.46 14.98
CA ILE A 1016 12.64 10.42 13.51
C ILE A 1016 12.91 11.78 12.95
N GLN A 1017 14.01 11.87 12.21
CA GLN A 1017 14.40 13.10 11.56
C GLN A 1017 13.47 13.40 10.39
N SER A 1018 12.87 14.59 10.43
CA SER A 1018 12.25 15.23 9.27
C SER A 1018 13.33 16.00 8.53
N PHE A 1019 13.56 15.69 7.25
CA PHE A 1019 14.64 16.30 6.46
C PHE A 1019 14.19 17.53 5.67
N GLY A 1020 12.88 17.74 5.50
CA GLY A 1020 12.31 18.80 4.66
C GLY A 1020 12.69 20.23 5.05
N MET A 1021 12.34 21.19 4.18
CA MET A 1021 12.65 22.61 4.37
C MET A 1021 11.71 23.29 5.38
N PHE A 1022 10.40 23.11 5.26
CA PHE A 1022 9.46 23.90 6.07
C PHE A 1022 9.16 23.29 7.43
N VAL A 1023 9.31 21.97 7.54
CA VAL A 1023 8.94 21.17 8.72
C VAL A 1023 10.07 20.25 9.19
N GLY A 1024 11.31 20.49 8.73
CA GLY A 1024 12.46 19.63 8.97
C GLY A 1024 13.79 20.39 9.13
N ILE A 1025 14.87 19.63 9.28
CA ILE A 1025 16.20 20.15 9.64
C ILE A 1025 16.86 20.95 8.51
N ALA A 1026 16.50 20.73 7.24
CA ALA A 1026 17.03 21.55 6.14
C ALA A 1026 16.58 23.02 6.28
N GLY A 1027 15.38 23.26 6.81
CA GLY A 1027 14.90 24.61 7.14
C GLY A 1027 15.68 25.28 8.25
N VAL A 1028 15.96 24.51 9.31
CA VAL A 1028 16.79 24.95 10.43
C VAL A 1028 18.16 25.36 9.90
N GLY A 1029 18.82 24.49 9.13
CA GLY A 1029 20.11 24.79 8.50
C GLY A 1029 20.07 26.02 7.59
N MET A 1030 19.04 26.13 6.73
CA MET A 1030 18.88 27.26 5.81
C MET A 1030 18.75 28.58 6.58
N GLN A 1031 17.97 28.61 7.66
CA GLN A 1031 17.80 29.81 8.47
C GLN A 1031 19.03 30.16 9.28
N LEU A 1032 19.78 29.17 9.79
CA LEU A 1032 21.08 29.40 10.42
C LEU A 1032 22.07 30.06 9.44
N LEU A 1033 22.13 29.60 8.19
CA LEU A 1033 22.94 30.25 7.15
C LEU A 1033 22.45 31.68 6.88
N ARG A 1034 21.13 31.90 6.84
CA ARG A 1034 20.56 33.23 6.63
C ARG A 1034 20.83 34.19 7.78
N LEU A 1035 20.81 33.73 9.02
CA LEU A 1035 21.20 34.53 10.18
C LEU A 1035 22.66 34.96 10.13
N LEU A 1036 23.55 34.15 9.55
CA LEU A 1036 24.96 34.51 9.36
C LEU A 1036 25.18 35.50 8.22
N GLN A 1037 24.50 35.30 7.10
CA GLN A 1037 24.70 36.06 5.87
C GLN A 1037 23.36 36.54 5.29
N PRO A 1038 22.66 37.46 5.98
CA PRO A 1038 21.30 37.86 5.63
C PRO A 1038 21.19 38.59 4.29
N ASN A 1039 22.31 39.07 3.76
CA ASN A 1039 22.40 39.73 2.46
C ASN A 1039 22.80 38.78 1.32
N GLU A 1040 23.21 37.54 1.59
CA GLU A 1040 23.65 36.58 0.56
C GLU A 1040 22.73 35.35 0.44
N ILE A 1041 22.07 34.99 1.55
CA ILE A 1041 21.17 33.84 1.63
C ILE A 1041 19.72 34.33 1.54
N PRO A 1042 18.91 33.82 0.60
CA PRO A 1042 17.52 34.24 0.40
C PRO A 1042 16.59 33.68 1.49
N SER A 1043 15.50 34.37 1.73
CA SER A 1043 14.37 33.89 2.52
C SER A 1043 13.52 32.92 1.71
N VAL A 1044 13.53 31.64 2.07
CA VAL A 1044 12.65 30.65 1.44
C VAL A 1044 11.19 30.88 1.82
N MET A 1045 10.93 31.40 3.03
CA MET A 1045 9.58 31.69 3.55
C MET A 1045 8.83 32.78 2.78
N THR A 1046 9.58 33.64 2.08
CA THR A 1046 9.03 34.72 1.24
C THR A 1046 9.43 34.54 -0.23
N LEU A 1047 9.92 33.35 -0.60
CA LEU A 1047 10.37 33.02 -1.95
C LEU A 1047 11.31 34.11 -2.51
N GLU A 1048 12.25 34.62 -1.72
CA GLU A 1048 13.18 35.66 -2.16
C GLU A 1048 14.06 35.17 -3.32
N ASN A 1049 14.34 36.06 -4.25
CA ASN A 1049 15.20 35.80 -5.39
C ASN A 1049 16.69 35.61 -4.97
N VAL A 1050 17.51 35.08 -5.87
CA VAL A 1050 18.97 34.92 -5.66
C VAL A 1050 19.60 36.28 -5.39
N LYS A 1051 20.34 36.38 -4.27
CA LYS A 1051 21.13 37.57 -3.92
C LYS A 1051 22.52 37.50 -4.57
N GLY A 1052 22.91 38.61 -5.20
CA GLY A 1052 24.14 38.77 -5.99
C GLY A 1052 25.39 38.99 -5.17
#